data_AF-A0A178DQH8-F1
#
_entry.id   AF-A0A178DQH8-F1
#
_cell.length_a   1.000
_cell.length_b   1.000
_cell.length_c   1.000
_cell.angle_alpha   90.00
_cell.angle_beta   90.00
_cell.angle_gamma   90.00
#
_symmetry.space_group_name_H-M   'P 1'
#
loop_
_entity.id
_entity.type
_entity.pdbx_description
1 polymer ?
#
loop_
_entity_poly.entity_id
_entity_poly.type
_entity_poly.pdbx_seq_one_letter_code
_entity_poly.pdbx_strand_id
1 'polypeptide(L)'
;MTTCGDFVGSCGRAPSLKPEGRDSLINHYTGYSVKIRVAAVCESYDGGGNRSRYFIILNTLLCLVMSQLPAALVHKGFWTNVDKGPVMGRTFTTDTQTGNICIALLAILTTLGVHRLWSLIIFASHQLRAAGKPADAFFRQQQVLLRTLPTPSSLLTDWIKLWWVWRKAENAVLRSIVFILLGIVFSAGTILAGTFTALAVSTRDIQILVDSRHCAPWSPDSIKDATVDKMIPYISYIGMTQQMSKAYAAQCYGNYDAVPERCKGFVQPNISFQQQRVECPFAPAFCKNFSQPGIQLDSGVIDLHDELGLNLLPAERVSVRKRTTCAVLDVENRTSTVDGDAIVAGVRKLKPNEEFITLQLGQSLSEKPENYTFALSTFVKNFSASYEVSTTDNYMTKSIAGSSFEPPPEMQSTDADVVMINIAKNAIPYRQEVDDPVFAAHVPHDDGQNETLFISDFPFSTLGCQIQKYQFCHAYANGAEEFCSKLEGLPNWTKDFSAESYPNASSLQIAIMQDIGHALLNTDIQIASSTLKASGLQENFGIITELPDDQWIKEVVGWESTLWASLQVELAEYAIGRAYRSPGVAAFVKTNLTSGEKAFCGKQKMGNPGGFVNINVFAVFFIGVTSLLVTLLDLVFLRLIIMPRGSPQMSRWIQEGIFQLQRRAYEAHGEGTWFHLEKEVPMTDIGLKLEELPLESSPVKESLGKEFSKGVESGNA
;
A
#
# COMPACT_ATOMS: atom_id res chain seq x y z
N MET A 1 -21.42 11.99 52.41
CA MET A 1 -21.41 11.10 53.58
C MET A 1 -20.87 9.75 53.13
N THR A 2 -19.66 9.40 53.63
CA THR A 2 -19.09 8.04 53.83
C THR A 2 -19.17 7.02 52.67
N THR A 3 -18.08 6.44 52.14
CA THR A 3 -16.81 6.00 52.74
C THR A 3 -15.65 5.91 51.73
N CYS A 4 -14.45 6.29 52.18
CA CYS A 4 -13.14 5.94 51.64
C CYS A 4 -12.64 4.59 52.19
N GLY A 5 -11.62 4.01 51.53
CA GLY A 5 -10.69 2.98 52.04
C GLY A 5 -9.75 2.55 50.89
N ASP A 6 -8.66 3.28 50.65
CA ASP A 6 -7.28 3.06 51.16
C ASP A 6 -6.50 1.97 50.40
N PHE A 7 -5.49 2.37 49.62
CA PHE A 7 -4.08 2.13 49.97
C PHE A 7 -3.10 2.93 49.08
N VAL A 8 -2.11 3.51 49.75
CA VAL A 8 -1.08 4.48 49.30
C VAL A 8 0.19 3.77 48.82
N GLY A 9 0.96 4.41 47.91
CA GLY A 9 2.35 3.99 47.61
C GLY A 9 3.18 4.97 46.76
N SER A 10 3.78 5.97 47.43
CA SER A 10 5.07 6.65 47.14
C SER A 10 5.41 7.20 45.74
N CYS A 11 5.44 8.52 45.61
CA CYS A 11 6.32 9.25 44.68
C CYS A 11 7.23 10.21 45.45
N GLY A 12 8.54 10.00 45.34
CA GLY A 12 9.59 10.85 45.91
C GLY A 12 9.85 12.10 45.08
N ARG A 13 10.26 13.17 45.77
CA ARG A 13 10.60 14.50 45.26
C ARG A 13 11.79 14.50 44.30
N ALA A 14 11.73 15.38 43.30
CA ALA A 14 12.91 16.00 42.67
C ALA A 14 12.70 17.53 42.55
N PRO A 15 13.76 18.36 42.62
CA PRO A 15 13.65 19.78 42.97
C PRO A 15 13.59 20.75 41.77
N SER A 16 13.09 21.94 42.08
CA SER A 16 12.94 23.13 41.24
C SER A 16 14.25 23.71 40.70
N LEU A 17 14.25 24.18 39.44
CA LEU A 17 15.18 25.21 38.95
C LEU A 17 14.46 26.18 37.98
N LYS A 18 14.71 27.48 38.20
CA LYS A 18 14.19 28.67 37.50
C LYS A 18 14.86 28.90 36.13
N PRO A 19 14.31 29.78 35.27
CA PRO A 19 14.81 30.02 33.90
C PRO A 19 15.68 31.29 33.78
N GLU A 20 16.71 31.24 32.93
CA GLU A 20 17.41 32.44 32.40
C GLU A 20 17.85 32.26 30.93
N GLY A 21 17.43 33.20 30.07
CA GLY A 21 18.34 34.06 29.28
C GLY A 21 19.11 33.55 28.05
N ARG A 22 18.55 33.84 26.86
CA ARG A 22 19.11 34.42 25.60
C ARG A 22 20.43 33.94 24.92
N ASP A 23 20.28 33.79 23.60
CA ASP A 23 21.13 34.17 22.44
C ASP A 23 22.14 33.20 21.77
N SER A 24 21.79 32.88 20.51
CA SER A 24 22.61 32.84 19.27
C SER A 24 23.21 31.53 18.71
N LEU A 25 23.04 31.41 17.37
CA LEU A 25 23.86 30.75 16.32
C LEU A 25 23.70 29.25 15.97
N ILE A 26 22.93 29.03 14.88
CA ILE A 26 23.24 28.33 13.60
C ILE A 26 24.11 27.04 13.58
N ASN A 27 23.48 26.03 12.96
CA ASN A 27 23.98 24.85 12.20
C ASN A 27 24.26 23.48 12.87
N HIS A 28 23.51 22.50 12.33
CA HIS A 28 23.91 21.15 11.92
C HIS A 28 23.59 19.91 12.79
N TYR A 29 22.93 18.95 12.10
CA TYR A 29 22.81 17.50 12.31
C TYR A 29 21.73 16.86 13.21
N THR A 30 21.01 15.94 12.55
CA THR A 30 20.49 14.62 12.98
C THR A 30 19.24 14.48 13.86
N GLY A 31 18.18 13.96 13.22
CA GLY A 31 17.71 12.59 13.47
C GLY A 31 17.18 12.29 14.86
N TYR A 32 15.86 12.42 15.05
CA TYR A 32 15.17 11.81 16.18
C TYR A 32 13.97 10.98 15.73
N SER A 33 14.05 9.68 16.05
CA SER A 33 12.94 8.76 16.16
C SER A 33 12.06 9.21 17.32
N VAL A 34 10.84 9.66 17.04
CA VAL A 34 9.88 10.04 18.07
C VAL A 34 9.20 8.78 18.59
N LYS A 35 9.65 8.28 19.75
CA LYS A 35 8.87 7.36 20.59
C LYS A 35 7.80 8.17 21.31
N ILE A 36 6.59 8.20 20.79
CA ILE A 36 5.43 8.73 21.53
C ILE A 36 4.99 7.64 22.53
N ARG A 37 5.31 7.83 23.81
CA ARG A 37 4.58 7.19 24.91
C ARG A 37 3.37 8.05 25.20
N VAL A 38 2.16 7.57 24.89
CA VAL A 38 0.92 8.19 25.34
C VAL A 38 0.75 7.84 26.83
N ALA A 39 1.19 8.75 27.70
CA ALA A 39 0.74 8.77 29.09
C ALA A 39 -0.47 9.71 29.15
N ALA A 40 -1.62 9.19 29.55
CA ALA A 40 -2.80 9.99 29.83
C ALA A 40 -2.49 10.91 31.03
N VAL A 41 -2.42 12.21 30.80
CA VAL A 41 -2.37 13.22 31.85
C VAL A 41 -3.77 13.84 31.96
N CYS A 42 -4.52 13.40 32.95
CA CYS A 42 -5.66 14.16 33.47
C CYS A 42 -5.10 15.20 34.45
N GLU A 43 -4.92 16.45 33.99
CA GLU A 43 -4.81 17.59 34.89
C GLU A 43 -6.04 18.48 34.69
N SER A 44 -6.74 18.74 35.81
CA SER A 44 -7.87 19.67 35.85
C SER A 44 -7.37 21.09 35.64
N TYR A 45 -7.85 21.75 34.59
CA TYR A 45 -7.72 23.19 34.43
C TYR A 45 -9.11 23.81 34.29
N ASP A 46 -9.51 24.53 35.33
CA ASP A 46 -10.60 25.52 35.29
C ASP A 46 -10.15 26.70 34.44
N GLY A 47 -10.92 27.04 33.42
CA GLY A 47 -10.66 28.20 32.57
C GLY A 47 -11.20 28.02 31.15
N GLY A 48 -12.32 28.70 30.87
CA GLY A 48 -13.08 28.57 29.63
C GLY A 48 -12.29 28.87 28.34
N GLY A 49 -12.75 28.24 27.26
CA GLY A 49 -12.46 28.70 25.89
C GLY A 49 -11.42 27.89 25.10
N ASN A 50 -11.47 26.55 25.07
CA ASN A 50 -10.86 25.80 23.96
C ASN A 50 -11.29 24.32 23.82
N ARG A 51 -12.51 23.95 24.21
CA ARG A 51 -12.98 22.54 24.09
C ARG A 51 -13.00 22.01 22.64
N SER A 52 -13.25 22.87 21.64
CA SER A 52 -13.42 22.43 20.25
C SER A 52 -12.11 22.00 19.57
N ARG A 53 -10.98 22.70 19.84
CA ARG A 53 -9.69 22.39 19.21
C ARG A 53 -9.05 21.11 19.74
N TYR A 54 -9.15 20.84 21.04
CA TYR A 54 -8.60 19.62 21.63
C TYR A 54 -9.39 18.37 21.23
N PHE A 55 -10.72 18.46 21.07
CA PHE A 55 -11.54 17.35 20.60
C PHE A 55 -11.24 16.96 19.14
N ILE A 56 -11.04 17.96 18.27
CA ILE A 56 -10.66 17.73 16.87
C ILE A 56 -9.26 17.11 16.78
N ILE A 57 -8.29 17.62 17.53
CA ILE A 57 -6.92 17.08 17.54
C ILE A 57 -6.91 15.64 18.07
N LEU A 58 -7.67 15.32 19.13
CA LEU A 58 -7.74 13.97 19.69
C LEU A 58 -8.41 12.98 18.73
N ASN A 59 -9.54 13.35 18.11
CA ASN A 59 -10.21 12.52 17.11
C ASN A 59 -9.36 12.31 15.84
N THR A 60 -8.61 13.34 15.42
CA THR A 60 -7.69 13.25 14.28
C THR A 60 -6.49 12.35 14.60
N LEU A 61 -5.94 12.43 15.81
CA LEU A 61 -4.85 11.55 16.29
C LEU A 61 -5.32 10.10 16.49
N LEU A 62 -6.54 9.87 16.99
CA LEU A 62 -7.15 8.54 17.08
C LEU A 62 -7.38 7.93 15.67
N CYS A 63 -7.86 8.72 14.70
CA CYS A 63 -7.99 8.27 13.31
C CYS A 63 -6.63 7.97 12.65
N LEU A 64 -5.58 8.74 12.96
CA LEU A 64 -4.21 8.51 12.48
C LEU A 64 -3.62 7.19 12.99
N VAL A 65 -3.91 6.80 14.23
CA VAL A 65 -3.38 5.57 14.85
C VAL A 65 -4.12 4.30 14.36
N MET A 66 -5.35 4.43 13.86
CA MET A 66 -6.19 3.28 13.51
C MET A 66 -6.29 2.99 12.01
N SER A 67 -6.00 3.94 11.12
CA SER A 67 -5.85 3.65 9.68
C SER A 67 -4.50 3.00 9.34
N GLN A 68 -3.51 3.15 10.22
CA GLN A 68 -2.17 2.59 10.01
C GLN A 68 -2.01 1.22 10.67
N LEU A 69 -1.31 0.32 9.97
CA LEU A 69 -0.95 -0.98 10.52
C LEU A 69 0.11 -0.80 11.63
N PRO A 70 -0.10 -1.32 12.85
CA PRO A 70 0.93 -1.29 13.88
C PRO A 70 2.20 -2.01 13.40
N ALA A 71 3.37 -1.41 13.63
CA ALA A 71 4.66 -1.96 13.20
C ALA A 71 4.96 -3.38 13.71
N ALA A 72 4.30 -3.80 14.80
CA ALA A 72 4.41 -5.15 15.37
C ALA A 72 3.64 -6.22 14.58
N LEU A 73 2.66 -5.81 13.77
CA LEU A 73 1.79 -6.67 12.96
C LEU A 73 2.20 -6.70 11.47
N VAL A 74 3.37 -6.14 11.16
CA VAL A 74 3.95 -6.21 9.81
C VAL A 74 4.65 -7.55 9.66
N HIS A 75 4.31 -8.29 8.61
CA HIS A 75 5.03 -9.52 8.26
C HIS A 75 6.48 -9.20 7.95
N LYS A 76 7.40 -9.71 8.77
CA LYS A 76 8.85 -9.61 8.52
C LYS A 76 9.35 -10.94 8.01
N GLY A 77 9.85 -10.95 6.79
CA GLY A 77 10.39 -12.15 6.17
C GLY A 77 9.93 -12.31 4.74
N PHE A 78 10.04 -13.54 4.26
CA PHE A 78 9.72 -13.92 2.90
C PHE A 78 8.21 -14.00 2.69
N TRP A 79 7.74 -13.44 1.58
CA TRP A 79 6.40 -13.63 1.05
C TRP A 79 6.40 -13.35 -0.46
N THR A 80 5.30 -13.64 -1.14
CA THR A 80 5.16 -13.37 -2.58
C THR A 80 4.06 -12.36 -2.78
N ASN A 81 4.39 -11.19 -3.33
CA ASN A 81 3.41 -10.25 -3.86
C ASN A 81 2.91 -10.81 -5.19
N VAL A 82 1.66 -11.27 -5.21
CA VAL A 82 1.10 -11.96 -6.38
C VAL A 82 0.97 -11.02 -7.59
N ASP A 83 0.75 -9.71 -7.37
CA ASP A 83 0.63 -8.67 -8.41
C ASP A 83 1.89 -8.59 -9.29
N LYS A 84 3.05 -8.90 -8.71
CA LYS A 84 4.36 -8.88 -9.39
C LYS A 84 4.74 -10.25 -9.97
N GLY A 85 3.85 -11.23 -9.89
CA GLY A 85 4.04 -12.57 -10.42
C GLY A 85 4.99 -13.46 -9.59
N PRO A 86 5.15 -14.74 -9.98
CA PRO A 86 5.83 -15.76 -9.17
C PRO A 86 7.34 -15.60 -9.04
N VAL A 87 7.96 -14.78 -9.91
CA VAL A 87 9.41 -14.53 -9.93
C VAL A 87 9.74 -13.16 -9.34
N MET A 88 9.24 -12.08 -9.95
CA MET A 88 9.52 -10.71 -9.52
C MET A 88 8.75 -10.31 -8.26
N GLY A 89 7.68 -11.03 -7.90
CA GLY A 89 6.92 -10.80 -6.68
C GLY A 89 7.50 -11.41 -5.43
N ARG A 90 8.54 -12.26 -5.54
CA ARG A 90 9.24 -12.81 -4.38
C ARG A 90 9.92 -11.69 -3.61
N THR A 91 9.35 -11.37 -2.45
CA THR A 91 9.68 -10.19 -1.68
C THR A 91 10.10 -10.61 -0.28
N PHE A 92 11.11 -9.94 0.26
CA PHE A 92 11.51 -10.06 1.65
C PHE A 92 11.30 -8.70 2.34
N THR A 93 10.35 -8.64 3.25
CA THR A 93 10.06 -7.42 4.00
C THR A 93 10.90 -7.37 5.27
N THR A 94 11.58 -6.26 5.49
CA THR A 94 12.43 -6.03 6.67
C THR A 94 12.42 -4.56 7.07
N ASP A 95 13.06 -4.23 8.19
CA ASP A 95 13.19 -2.86 8.65
C ASP A 95 14.18 -2.05 7.78
N THR A 96 14.04 -0.72 7.80
CA THR A 96 14.89 0.17 6.99
C THR A 96 16.39 0.03 7.30
N GLN A 97 16.77 -0.29 8.54
CA GLN A 97 18.18 -0.40 8.92
C GLN A 97 18.81 -1.64 8.28
N THR A 98 18.15 -2.79 8.40
CA THR A 98 18.56 -4.03 7.74
C THR A 98 18.54 -3.88 6.22
N GLY A 99 17.52 -3.21 5.69
CA GLY A 99 17.42 -2.86 4.27
C GLY A 99 18.64 -2.11 3.74
N ASN A 100 19.09 -1.08 4.46
CA ASN A 100 20.26 -0.29 4.09
C ASN A 100 21.55 -1.14 4.11
N ILE A 101 21.68 -2.07 5.05
CA ILE A 101 22.79 -3.03 5.08
C ILE A 101 22.77 -3.91 3.83
N CYS A 102 21.60 -4.43 3.43
CA CYS A 102 21.45 -5.21 2.20
C CYS A 102 21.85 -4.40 0.95
N ILE A 103 21.42 -3.14 0.84
CA ILE A 103 21.82 -2.27 -0.28
C ILE A 103 23.35 -2.12 -0.34
N ALA A 104 23.99 -1.84 0.80
CA ALA A 104 25.44 -1.70 0.86
C ALA A 104 26.18 -2.99 0.44
N LEU A 105 25.73 -4.15 0.91
CA LEU A 105 26.31 -5.44 0.55
C LEU A 105 26.13 -5.75 -0.95
N LEU A 106 24.95 -5.49 -1.52
CA LEU A 106 24.69 -5.67 -2.95
C LEU A 106 25.55 -4.74 -3.81
N ALA A 107 25.76 -3.50 -3.39
CA ALA A 107 26.64 -2.55 -4.07
C ALA A 107 28.11 -3.04 -4.09
N ILE A 108 28.60 -3.56 -2.96
CA ILE A 108 29.95 -4.16 -2.87
C ILE A 108 30.07 -5.37 -3.80
N LEU A 109 29.11 -6.30 -3.75
CA LEU A 109 29.12 -7.49 -4.61
C LEU A 109 29.05 -7.15 -6.09
N THR A 110 28.26 -6.15 -6.47
CA THR A 110 28.15 -5.68 -7.85
C THR A 110 29.47 -5.05 -8.31
N THR A 111 30.09 -4.21 -7.48
CA THR A 111 31.38 -3.59 -7.78
C THR A 111 32.47 -4.65 -7.98
N LEU A 112 32.52 -5.65 -7.10
CA LEU A 112 33.45 -6.77 -7.22
C LEU A 112 33.21 -7.56 -8.52
N GLY A 113 31.96 -7.92 -8.81
CA GLY A 113 31.58 -8.65 -10.02
C GLY A 113 31.97 -7.90 -11.31
N VAL A 114 31.66 -6.60 -11.39
CA VAL A 114 32.01 -5.75 -12.54
C VAL A 114 33.52 -5.63 -12.71
N HIS A 115 34.27 -5.47 -11.61
CA HIS A 115 35.73 -5.43 -11.65
C HIS A 115 36.34 -6.74 -12.19
N ARG A 116 35.80 -7.88 -11.75
CA ARG A 116 36.24 -9.20 -12.23
C ARG A 116 35.88 -9.45 -13.69
N LEU A 117 34.68 -9.04 -14.11
CA LEU A 117 34.25 -9.10 -15.51
C LEU A 117 35.18 -8.28 -16.40
N TRP A 118 35.53 -7.07 -15.95
CA TRP A 118 36.44 -6.18 -16.65
C TRP A 118 37.82 -6.83 -16.84
N SER A 119 38.40 -7.39 -15.79
CA SER A 119 39.70 -8.08 -15.86
C SER A 119 39.69 -9.23 -16.88
N LEU A 120 38.62 -10.03 -16.91
CA LEU A 120 38.44 -11.10 -17.91
C LEU A 120 38.41 -10.55 -19.34
N ILE A 121 37.72 -9.44 -19.58
CA ILE A 121 37.61 -8.82 -20.91
C ILE A 121 38.94 -8.26 -21.37
N ILE A 122 39.69 -7.60 -20.49
CA ILE A 122 41.03 -7.08 -20.81
C ILE A 122 42.00 -8.22 -21.08
N PHE A 123 41.96 -9.27 -20.27
CA PHE A 123 42.74 -10.48 -20.50
C PHE A 123 42.40 -11.11 -21.86
N ALA A 124 41.11 -11.34 -22.16
CA ALA A 124 40.68 -11.91 -23.43
C ALA A 124 41.11 -11.03 -24.62
N SER A 125 40.97 -9.71 -24.48
CA SER A 125 41.40 -8.74 -25.50
C SER A 125 42.90 -8.80 -25.76
N HIS A 126 43.71 -8.99 -24.71
CA HIS A 126 45.13 -9.25 -24.87
C HIS A 126 45.38 -10.58 -25.60
N GLN A 127 44.78 -11.69 -25.14
CA GLN A 127 45.00 -13.01 -25.71
C GLN A 127 44.63 -13.08 -27.20
N LEU A 128 43.53 -12.45 -27.62
CA LEU A 128 43.09 -12.40 -29.02
C LEU A 128 44.08 -11.63 -29.91
N ARG A 129 44.77 -10.64 -29.34
CA ARG A 129 45.74 -9.78 -30.04
C ARG A 129 47.17 -10.34 -29.99
N ALA A 130 47.46 -11.28 -29.10
CA ALA A 130 48.77 -11.91 -28.93
C ALA A 130 49.09 -12.94 -30.04
N ALA A 131 48.90 -12.58 -31.31
CA ALA A 131 49.12 -13.44 -32.48
C ALA A 131 50.60 -13.62 -32.87
N GLY A 132 51.51 -12.81 -32.31
CA GLY A 132 52.96 -13.00 -32.50
C GLY A 132 53.54 -12.47 -33.79
N LYS A 133 52.70 -11.87 -34.63
CA LYS A 133 53.13 -11.23 -35.86
C LYS A 133 53.99 -10.00 -35.54
N PRO A 134 54.97 -9.65 -36.39
CA PRO A 134 55.66 -8.37 -36.32
C PRO A 134 54.62 -7.24 -36.31
N ALA A 135 54.80 -6.26 -35.42
CA ALA A 135 53.87 -5.16 -35.23
C ALA A 135 54.65 -3.90 -34.82
N ASP A 136 54.06 -2.74 -35.08
CA ASP A 136 54.65 -1.45 -34.73
C ASP A 136 54.72 -1.21 -33.22
N ALA A 137 55.50 -0.20 -32.82
CA ALA A 137 55.67 0.17 -31.41
C ALA A 137 54.32 0.55 -30.77
N PHE A 138 53.43 1.19 -31.53
CA PHE A 138 52.11 1.57 -31.05
C PHE A 138 51.28 0.34 -30.63
N PHE A 139 51.20 -0.69 -31.47
CA PHE A 139 50.51 -1.93 -31.12
C PHE A 139 51.15 -2.65 -29.92
N ARG A 140 52.49 -2.66 -29.84
CA ARG A 140 53.22 -3.29 -28.73
C ARG A 140 52.98 -2.58 -27.40
N GLN A 141 52.97 -1.25 -27.38
CA GLN A 141 52.64 -0.49 -26.18
C GLN A 141 51.18 -0.70 -25.76
N GLN A 142 50.24 -0.84 -26.71
CA GLN A 142 48.86 -1.23 -26.42
C GLN A 142 48.77 -2.61 -25.77
N GLN A 143 49.55 -3.60 -26.23
CA GLN A 143 49.57 -4.94 -25.61
C GLN A 143 50.10 -4.90 -24.17
N VAL A 144 51.23 -4.21 -23.95
CA VAL A 144 51.80 -4.02 -22.62
C VAL A 144 50.80 -3.33 -21.68
N LEU A 145 50.07 -2.31 -22.15
CA LEU A 145 49.06 -1.63 -21.34
C LEU A 145 47.87 -2.54 -20.99
N LEU A 146 47.46 -3.47 -21.86
CA LEU A 146 46.42 -4.45 -21.50
C LEU A 146 46.92 -5.46 -20.45
N ARG A 147 48.21 -5.78 -20.47
CA ARG A 147 48.84 -6.73 -19.53
C ARG A 147 48.87 -6.21 -18.10
N THR A 148 48.83 -4.89 -17.88
CA THR A 148 48.77 -4.32 -16.53
C THR A 148 47.40 -4.46 -15.87
N LEU A 149 46.38 -4.98 -16.58
CA LEU A 149 44.99 -5.07 -16.13
C LEU A 149 44.49 -3.74 -15.52
N PRO A 150 44.63 -2.62 -16.24
CA PRO A 150 44.26 -1.31 -15.72
C PRO A 150 42.75 -1.27 -15.45
N THR A 151 42.32 -0.52 -14.44
CA THR A 151 40.88 -0.23 -14.24
C THR A 151 40.28 0.47 -15.47
N PRO A 152 38.94 0.44 -15.67
CA PRO A 152 38.29 1.08 -16.82
C PRO A 152 38.71 2.54 -17.04
N SER A 153 38.72 3.32 -15.96
CA SER A 153 39.09 4.74 -16.00
C SER A 153 40.58 4.96 -16.29
N SER A 154 41.48 4.14 -15.73
CA SER A 154 42.92 4.26 -16.01
C SER A 154 43.25 3.81 -17.43
N LEU A 155 42.61 2.74 -17.93
CA LEU A 155 42.72 2.34 -19.33
C LEU A 155 42.33 3.50 -20.24
N LEU A 156 41.18 4.13 -20.01
CA LEU A 156 40.72 5.26 -20.81
C LEU A 156 41.77 6.38 -20.86
N THR A 157 42.28 6.82 -19.71
CA THR A 157 43.27 7.91 -19.66
C THR A 157 44.58 7.55 -20.35
N ASP A 158 45.09 6.34 -20.12
CA ASP A 158 46.37 5.92 -20.67
C ASP A 158 46.27 5.59 -22.17
N TRP A 159 45.12 5.06 -22.63
CA TRP A 159 44.85 4.86 -24.05
C TRP A 159 44.73 6.17 -24.83
N ILE A 160 44.14 7.21 -24.22
CA ILE A 160 44.08 8.56 -24.80
C ILE A 160 45.49 9.16 -24.91
N LYS A 161 46.31 9.04 -23.86
CA LYS A 161 47.73 9.48 -23.92
C LYS A 161 48.48 8.75 -25.04
N LEU A 162 48.31 7.43 -25.13
CA LEU A 162 48.93 6.60 -26.16
C LEU A 162 48.49 7.04 -27.56
N TRP A 163 47.19 7.24 -27.76
CA TRP A 163 46.64 7.76 -29.01
C TRP A 163 47.20 9.15 -29.35
N TRP A 164 47.31 10.06 -28.37
CA TRP A 164 47.81 11.42 -28.60
C TRP A 164 49.25 11.46 -29.10
N VAL A 165 50.11 10.61 -28.52
CA VAL A 165 51.52 10.45 -28.92
C VAL A 165 51.61 9.87 -30.33
N TRP A 166 50.81 8.85 -30.64
CA TRP A 166 50.83 8.15 -31.93
C TRP A 166 49.78 8.65 -32.92
N ARG A 167 49.23 9.87 -32.76
CA ARG A 167 48.11 10.38 -33.55
C ARG A 167 48.37 10.48 -35.06
N LYS A 168 49.64 10.49 -35.46
CA LYS A 168 50.10 10.51 -36.85
C LYS A 168 50.38 9.12 -37.43
N ALA A 169 50.26 8.05 -36.64
CA ALA A 169 50.44 6.68 -37.11
C ALA A 169 49.25 6.26 -38.00
N GLU A 170 49.47 5.28 -38.87
CA GLU A 170 48.43 4.78 -39.77
C GLU A 170 47.23 4.24 -38.98
N ASN A 171 46.04 4.71 -39.35
CA ASN A 171 44.77 4.29 -38.74
C ASN A 171 44.75 4.43 -37.20
N ALA A 172 45.51 5.38 -36.63
CA ALA A 172 45.64 5.57 -35.18
C ALA A 172 44.30 5.73 -34.45
N VAL A 173 43.34 6.45 -35.06
CA VAL A 173 41.99 6.62 -34.50
C VAL A 173 41.23 5.29 -34.47
N LEU A 174 41.19 4.57 -35.60
CA LEU A 174 40.48 3.28 -35.70
C LEU A 174 41.06 2.23 -34.74
N ARG A 175 42.39 2.23 -34.56
CA ARG A 175 43.12 1.34 -33.66
C ARG A 175 42.96 1.66 -32.17
N SER A 176 42.45 2.85 -31.83
CA SER A 176 42.26 3.30 -30.43
C SER A 176 40.80 3.38 -30.01
N ILE A 177 39.89 3.69 -30.93
CA ILE A 177 38.50 4.03 -30.61
C ILE A 177 37.77 2.89 -29.90
N VAL A 178 38.05 1.64 -30.25
CA VAL A 178 37.40 0.46 -29.64
C VAL A 178 37.67 0.39 -28.13
N PHE A 179 38.92 0.56 -27.69
CA PHE A 179 39.26 0.48 -26.27
C PHE A 179 38.91 1.75 -25.49
N ILE A 180 38.90 2.91 -26.15
CA ILE A 180 38.38 4.16 -25.57
C ILE A 180 36.88 4.02 -25.29
N LEU A 181 36.10 3.57 -26.28
CA LEU A 181 34.67 3.32 -26.12
C LEU A 181 34.41 2.24 -25.06
N LEU A 182 35.19 1.17 -25.07
CA LEU A 182 35.09 0.11 -24.07
C LEU A 182 35.34 0.65 -22.65
N GLY A 183 36.38 1.47 -22.46
CA GLY A 183 36.67 2.12 -21.17
C GLY A 183 35.54 3.05 -20.72
N ILE A 184 35.00 3.87 -21.62
CA ILE A 184 33.86 4.75 -21.32
C ILE A 184 32.63 3.92 -20.91
N VAL A 185 32.28 2.89 -21.70
CA VAL A 185 31.12 2.04 -21.45
C VAL A 185 31.24 1.31 -20.13
N PHE A 186 32.42 0.76 -19.79
CA PHE A 186 32.62 0.07 -18.52
C PHE A 186 32.70 1.02 -17.32
N SER A 187 33.31 2.20 -17.46
CA SER A 187 33.30 3.22 -16.40
C SER A 187 31.87 3.68 -16.11
N ALA A 188 31.10 4.01 -17.14
CA ALA A 188 29.69 4.36 -17.00
C ALA A 188 28.87 3.18 -16.44
N GLY A 189 29.08 1.98 -16.97
CA GLY A 189 28.42 0.76 -16.53
C GLY A 189 28.69 0.42 -15.07
N THR A 190 29.89 0.68 -14.56
CA THR A 190 30.24 0.45 -13.15
C THR A 190 29.46 1.39 -12.23
N ILE A 191 29.38 2.68 -12.60
CA ILE A 191 28.61 3.68 -11.84
C ILE A 191 27.12 3.31 -11.86
N LEU A 192 26.58 3.04 -13.04
CA LEU A 192 25.18 2.68 -13.22
C LEU A 192 24.84 1.41 -12.44
N ALA A 193 25.62 0.34 -12.59
CA ALA A 193 25.38 -0.92 -11.90
C ALA A 193 25.37 -0.74 -10.38
N GLY A 194 26.28 0.07 -9.82
CA GLY A 194 26.28 0.45 -8.42
C GLY A 194 24.98 1.15 -7.99
N THR A 195 24.51 2.14 -8.76
CA THR A 195 23.26 2.87 -8.45
C THR A 195 22.01 1.99 -8.60
N PHE A 196 21.97 1.12 -9.60
CA PHE A 196 20.83 0.24 -9.86
C PHE A 196 20.65 -0.85 -8.79
N THR A 197 21.67 -1.15 -7.97
CA THR A 197 21.51 -2.04 -6.81
C THR A 197 20.45 -1.55 -5.83
N ALA A 198 20.27 -0.23 -5.72
CA ALA A 198 19.24 0.35 -4.86
C ALA A 198 17.81 0.01 -5.35
N LEU A 199 17.61 -0.28 -6.65
CA LEU A 199 16.31 -0.72 -7.15
C LEU A 199 15.91 -2.11 -6.67
N ALA A 200 16.85 -2.91 -6.17
CA ALA A 200 16.54 -4.19 -5.54
C ALA A 200 15.75 -4.02 -4.23
N VAL A 201 15.77 -2.81 -3.63
CA VAL A 201 15.09 -2.50 -2.38
C VAL A 201 14.10 -1.35 -2.59
N SER A 202 12.82 -1.66 -2.50
CA SER A 202 11.75 -0.66 -2.56
C SER A 202 11.53 -0.03 -1.18
N THR A 203 11.57 1.30 -1.12
CA THR A 203 11.42 2.08 0.12
C THR A 203 10.23 3.05 0.11
N ARG A 204 9.70 3.39 -1.07
CA ARG A 204 8.58 4.32 -1.26
C ARG A 204 7.34 3.57 -1.73
N ASP A 205 6.18 4.01 -1.23
CA ASP A 205 4.85 3.50 -1.59
C ASP A 205 4.81 1.96 -1.68
N ILE A 206 5.42 1.31 -0.69
CA ILE A 206 5.46 -0.15 -0.64
C ILE A 206 4.20 -0.68 0.03
N GLN A 207 3.71 -1.80 -0.50
CA GLN A 207 2.68 -2.60 0.15
C GLN A 207 3.36 -3.66 1.02
N ILE A 208 2.81 -3.88 2.19
CA ILE A 208 3.29 -4.86 3.16
C ILE A 208 2.18 -5.85 3.50
N LEU A 209 2.57 -7.07 3.86
CA LEU A 209 1.63 -8.11 4.28
C LEU A 209 1.35 -7.97 5.77
N VAL A 210 0.09 -8.09 6.15
CA VAL A 210 -0.34 -8.11 7.56
C VAL A 210 -0.02 -9.49 8.15
N ASP A 211 0.63 -9.53 9.31
CA ASP A 211 0.84 -10.76 10.10
C ASP A 211 0.34 -10.53 11.52
N SER A 212 -0.82 -11.13 11.84
CA SER A 212 -1.42 -11.06 13.18
C SER A 212 -1.87 -12.44 13.64
N ARG A 213 -1.58 -12.75 14.90
CA ARG A 213 -2.09 -13.94 15.60
C ARG A 213 -3.53 -13.76 16.10
N HIS A 214 -4.07 -12.55 15.99
CA HIS A 214 -5.40 -12.19 16.47
C HIS A 214 -6.44 -12.14 15.34
N CYS A 215 -6.04 -12.44 14.10
CA CYS A 215 -6.95 -12.52 12.98
C CYS A 215 -8.08 -13.50 13.26
N ALA A 216 -9.32 -13.08 13.05
CA ALA A 216 -10.48 -13.94 13.26
C ALA A 216 -11.77 -13.28 12.73
N PRO A 217 -12.72 -14.09 12.24
CA PRO A 217 -14.07 -13.65 11.93
C PRO A 217 -14.86 -13.38 13.20
N TRP A 218 -15.97 -12.69 13.01
CA TRP A 218 -17.05 -12.67 13.98
C TRP A 218 -17.61 -14.07 14.22
N SER A 219 -18.07 -14.33 15.45
CA SER A 219 -18.72 -15.56 15.87
C SER A 219 -20.24 -15.41 15.72
N PRO A 220 -20.87 -16.10 14.74
CA PRO A 220 -22.30 -15.96 14.53
C PRO A 220 -23.13 -16.40 15.74
N ASP A 221 -22.72 -17.47 16.41
CA ASP A 221 -23.39 -17.99 17.60
C ASP A 221 -23.33 -16.97 18.75
N SER A 222 -22.16 -16.34 18.95
CA SER A 222 -21.99 -15.30 19.98
C SER A 222 -22.88 -14.08 19.73
N ILE A 223 -23.08 -13.70 18.46
CA ILE A 223 -23.93 -12.57 18.09
C ILE A 223 -25.41 -12.91 18.28
N LYS A 224 -25.82 -14.10 17.83
CA LYS A 224 -27.23 -14.53 17.87
C LYS A 224 -27.74 -14.76 19.29
N ASP A 225 -26.90 -15.32 20.16
CA ASP A 225 -27.30 -15.72 21.52
C ASP A 225 -27.09 -14.59 22.56
N ALA A 226 -26.60 -13.43 22.14
CA ALA A 226 -26.32 -12.32 23.04
C ALA A 226 -27.59 -11.56 23.45
N THR A 227 -27.71 -11.31 24.76
CA THR A 227 -28.69 -10.35 25.29
C THR A 227 -28.31 -8.92 24.92
N VAL A 228 -29.28 -7.99 24.91
CA VAL A 228 -29.06 -6.57 24.57
C VAL A 228 -27.86 -5.96 25.32
N ASP A 229 -27.77 -6.17 26.63
CA ASP A 229 -26.66 -5.66 27.45
C ASP A 229 -25.30 -6.22 27.03
N LYS A 230 -25.26 -7.48 26.60
CA LYS A 230 -24.03 -8.11 26.14
C LYS A 230 -23.63 -7.64 24.74
N MET A 231 -24.57 -7.18 23.92
CA MET A 231 -24.32 -6.65 22.57
C MET A 231 -23.70 -5.25 22.55
N ILE A 232 -23.74 -4.50 23.66
CA ILE A 232 -23.23 -3.12 23.74
C ILE A 232 -21.78 -2.99 23.22
N PRO A 233 -20.80 -3.83 23.60
CA PRO A 233 -19.44 -3.74 23.09
C PRO A 233 -19.35 -3.98 21.58
N TYR A 234 -20.14 -4.92 21.04
CA TYR A 234 -20.22 -5.19 19.61
C TYR A 234 -20.78 -3.98 18.85
N ILE A 235 -21.92 -3.45 19.29
CA ILE A 235 -22.56 -2.26 18.69
C ILE A 235 -21.63 -1.04 18.76
N SER A 236 -20.95 -0.85 19.89
CA SER A 236 -20.00 0.25 20.08
C SER A 236 -18.81 0.12 19.12
N TYR A 237 -18.32 -1.09 18.88
CA TYR A 237 -17.24 -1.35 17.94
C TYR A 237 -17.67 -1.05 16.50
N ILE A 238 -18.85 -1.51 16.07
CA ILE A 238 -19.39 -1.22 14.73
C ILE A 238 -19.60 0.29 14.54
N GLY A 239 -20.13 0.99 15.55
CA GLY A 239 -20.26 2.45 15.51
C GLY A 239 -18.92 3.16 15.40
N MET A 240 -17.88 2.64 16.05
CA MET A 240 -16.52 3.16 15.95
C MET A 240 -15.92 2.95 14.54
N THR A 241 -16.03 1.75 13.96
CA THR A 241 -15.53 1.47 12.60
C THR A 241 -16.25 2.33 11.57
N GLN A 242 -17.55 2.56 11.72
CA GLN A 242 -18.32 3.46 10.86
C GLN A 242 -17.88 4.92 10.95
N GLN A 243 -17.65 5.44 12.15
CA GLN A 243 -17.14 6.81 12.32
C GLN A 243 -15.78 7.01 11.63
N MET A 244 -14.87 6.03 11.77
CA MET A 244 -13.59 6.05 11.07
C MET A 244 -13.76 6.00 9.56
N SER A 245 -14.67 5.15 9.07
CA SER A 245 -14.95 5.00 7.64
C SER A 245 -15.51 6.28 7.03
N LYS A 246 -16.44 6.96 7.71
CA LYS A 246 -16.97 8.26 7.30
C LYS A 246 -15.87 9.30 7.19
N ALA A 247 -15.00 9.36 8.21
CA ALA A 247 -13.86 10.28 8.21
C ALA A 247 -12.88 9.97 7.06
N TYR A 248 -12.62 8.69 6.78
CA TYR A 248 -11.78 8.27 5.66
C TYR A 248 -12.40 8.61 4.31
N ALA A 249 -13.68 8.27 4.08
CA ALA A 249 -14.40 8.56 2.84
C ALA A 249 -14.41 10.06 2.54
N ALA A 250 -14.74 10.90 3.53
CA ALA A 250 -14.73 12.36 3.39
C ALA A 250 -13.36 12.93 2.99
N GLN A 251 -12.27 12.21 3.29
CA GLN A 251 -10.90 12.66 3.13
C GLN A 251 -10.15 12.02 1.94
N CYS A 252 -10.63 10.89 1.44
CA CYS A 252 -9.92 10.04 0.49
C CYS A 252 -10.74 9.68 -0.76
N TYR A 253 -12.07 9.81 -0.72
CA TYR A 253 -12.95 9.60 -1.88
C TYR A 253 -13.21 10.90 -2.65
N GLY A 254 -12.33 11.89 -2.50
CA GLY A 254 -12.32 13.12 -3.29
C GLY A 254 -11.44 13.02 -4.55
N ASN A 255 -11.62 13.95 -5.47
CA ASN A 255 -10.74 14.10 -6.63
C ASN A 255 -9.49 14.88 -6.20
N TYR A 256 -8.34 14.21 -6.20
CA TYR A 256 -7.05 14.80 -5.82
C TYR A 256 -6.03 14.65 -6.95
N ASP A 257 -5.27 15.72 -7.24
CA ASP A 257 -4.12 15.65 -8.16
C ASP A 257 -2.98 14.81 -7.57
N ALA A 258 -2.82 14.84 -6.24
CA ALA A 258 -1.88 14.03 -5.48
C ALA A 258 -2.58 13.44 -4.25
N VAL A 259 -2.55 12.11 -4.14
CA VAL A 259 -3.22 11.37 -3.06
C VAL A 259 -2.57 11.73 -1.70
N PRO A 260 -3.36 12.23 -0.73
CA PRO A 260 -2.84 12.52 0.61
C PRO A 260 -2.22 11.28 1.28
N GLU A 261 -1.13 11.45 2.02
CA GLU A 261 -0.44 10.33 2.71
C GLU A 261 -1.36 9.50 3.60
N ARG A 262 -2.33 10.15 4.27
CA ARG A 262 -3.35 9.47 5.09
C ARG A 262 -4.22 8.48 4.30
N CYS A 263 -4.38 8.68 3.00
CA CYS A 263 -5.17 7.82 2.13
C CYS A 263 -4.38 6.59 1.65
N LYS A 264 -3.06 6.58 1.84
CA LYS A 264 -2.17 5.47 1.48
C LYS A 264 -2.14 4.34 2.52
N GLY A 265 -3.04 4.33 3.51
CA GLY A 265 -3.14 3.25 4.49
C GLY A 265 -3.63 1.94 3.87
N PHE A 266 -4.51 2.02 2.87
CA PHE A 266 -4.97 0.89 2.07
C PHE A 266 -4.24 0.82 0.74
N VAL A 267 -4.38 -0.32 0.04
CA VAL A 267 -3.76 -0.51 -1.28
C VAL A 267 -4.33 0.47 -2.30
N GLN A 268 -5.66 0.58 -2.36
CA GLN A 268 -6.34 1.63 -3.13
C GLN A 268 -6.90 2.68 -2.17
N PRO A 269 -6.72 3.98 -2.44
CA PRO A 269 -7.24 5.05 -1.58
C PRO A 269 -8.77 5.22 -1.68
N ASN A 270 -9.36 4.85 -2.81
CA ASN A 270 -10.80 4.87 -3.03
C ASN A 270 -11.20 3.70 -3.94
N ILE A 271 -12.49 3.35 -3.89
CA ILE A 271 -13.09 2.33 -4.76
C ILE A 271 -14.03 3.07 -5.70
N SER A 272 -13.78 2.96 -7.01
CA SER A 272 -14.58 3.66 -8.00
C SER A 272 -15.92 2.98 -8.25
N PHE A 273 -16.96 3.77 -8.50
CA PHE A 273 -18.27 3.29 -8.90
C PHE A 273 -18.90 4.26 -9.91
N GLN A 274 -19.73 3.73 -10.80
CA GLN A 274 -20.43 4.51 -11.81
C GLN A 274 -21.72 5.10 -11.25
N GLN A 275 -21.96 6.36 -11.56
CA GLN A 275 -23.15 7.09 -11.19
C GLN A 275 -23.99 7.40 -12.42
N GLN A 276 -25.29 7.07 -12.39
CA GLN A 276 -26.23 7.35 -13.46
C GLN A 276 -27.60 7.79 -12.92
N ARG A 277 -28.19 8.83 -13.52
CA ARG A 277 -29.60 9.21 -13.28
C ARG A 277 -30.52 8.26 -14.02
N VAL A 278 -31.53 7.76 -13.33
CA VAL A 278 -32.44 6.72 -13.81
C VAL A 278 -33.88 7.04 -13.44
N GLU A 279 -34.82 6.35 -14.08
CA GLU A 279 -36.23 6.41 -13.70
C GLU A 279 -36.47 5.83 -12.30
N CYS A 280 -37.64 6.13 -11.74
CA CYS A 280 -38.08 5.58 -10.45
C CYS A 280 -37.99 4.03 -10.46
N PRO A 281 -37.33 3.41 -9.47
CA PRO A 281 -37.25 1.94 -9.37
C PRO A 281 -38.56 1.31 -8.86
N PHE A 282 -39.41 2.10 -8.19
CA PHE A 282 -40.71 1.70 -7.66
C PHE A 282 -41.85 1.98 -8.65
N ALA A 283 -43.08 1.60 -8.28
CA ALA A 283 -44.27 2.03 -9.01
C ALA A 283 -44.35 3.58 -9.09
N PRO A 284 -44.76 4.17 -10.23
CA PRO A 284 -44.74 5.62 -10.43
C PRO A 284 -45.49 6.44 -9.37
N ALA A 285 -46.52 5.88 -8.73
CA ALA A 285 -47.30 6.52 -7.67
C ALA A 285 -46.56 6.68 -6.32
N PHE A 286 -45.31 6.21 -6.22
CA PHE A 286 -44.49 6.33 -5.01
C PHE A 286 -43.33 7.28 -5.17
N CYS A 287 -42.96 7.69 -6.39
CA CYS A 287 -41.86 8.60 -6.62
C CYS A 287 -42.34 10.02 -6.87
N LYS A 288 -41.54 11.00 -6.46
CA LYS A 288 -41.80 12.40 -6.82
C LYS A 288 -41.79 12.58 -8.34
N ASN A 289 -42.66 13.46 -8.82
CA ASN A 289 -42.87 13.71 -10.25
C ASN A 289 -41.87 14.73 -10.80
N PHE A 290 -40.66 14.27 -11.13
CA PHE A 290 -39.67 15.04 -11.89
C PHE A 290 -38.81 14.11 -12.77
N SER A 291 -38.05 14.68 -13.72
CA SER A 291 -37.24 13.89 -14.66
C SER A 291 -36.19 13.05 -13.94
N GLN A 292 -36.22 11.73 -14.15
CA GLN A 292 -35.27 10.75 -13.58
C GLN A 292 -35.11 10.92 -12.06
N PRO A 293 -36.15 10.60 -11.26
CA PRO A 293 -36.13 10.79 -9.82
C PRO A 293 -35.24 9.79 -9.08
N GLY A 294 -34.65 8.83 -9.82
CA GLY A 294 -33.72 7.85 -9.32
C GLY A 294 -32.26 8.17 -9.62
N ILE A 295 -31.39 7.62 -8.78
CA ILE A 295 -29.95 7.54 -8.97
C ILE A 295 -29.50 6.09 -8.81
N GLN A 296 -28.73 5.61 -9.76
CA GLN A 296 -28.08 4.30 -9.73
C GLN A 296 -26.58 4.47 -9.50
N LEU A 297 -26.06 3.72 -8.54
CA LEU A 297 -24.64 3.57 -8.24
C LEU A 297 -24.27 2.11 -8.50
N ASP A 298 -23.35 1.85 -9.42
CA ASP A 298 -22.90 0.50 -9.77
C ASP A 298 -21.38 0.43 -9.65
N SER A 299 -20.90 -0.44 -8.77
CA SER A 299 -19.46 -0.63 -8.57
C SER A 299 -18.78 -1.35 -9.73
N GLY A 300 -19.55 -2.01 -10.60
CA GLY A 300 -19.02 -3.06 -11.46
C GLY A 300 -18.52 -4.25 -10.63
N VAL A 301 -17.92 -5.23 -11.32
CA VAL A 301 -17.29 -6.37 -10.64
C VAL A 301 -15.92 -5.93 -10.14
N ILE A 302 -15.76 -5.89 -8.82
CA ILE A 302 -14.54 -5.49 -8.12
C ILE A 302 -13.80 -6.74 -7.68
N ASP A 303 -12.56 -6.93 -8.15
CA ASP A 303 -11.67 -7.98 -7.65
C ASP A 303 -11.06 -7.55 -6.31
N LEU A 304 -11.28 -8.34 -5.26
CA LEU A 304 -10.81 -8.02 -3.91
C LEU A 304 -9.27 -8.04 -3.82
N HIS A 305 -8.60 -8.74 -4.73
CA HIS A 305 -7.13 -8.76 -4.81
C HIS A 305 -6.56 -7.40 -5.24
N ASP A 306 -7.16 -6.81 -6.26
CA ASP A 306 -6.68 -5.60 -6.92
C ASP A 306 -7.18 -4.33 -6.20
N GLU A 307 -8.41 -4.35 -5.69
CA GLU A 307 -9.10 -3.17 -5.17
C GLU A 307 -9.07 -3.07 -3.63
N LEU A 308 -9.23 -4.20 -2.93
CA LEU A 308 -9.25 -4.24 -1.45
C LEU A 308 -7.95 -4.78 -0.85
N GLY A 309 -6.96 -5.08 -1.68
CA GLY A 309 -5.61 -5.41 -1.24
C GLY A 309 -5.43 -6.84 -0.71
N LEU A 310 -6.31 -7.79 -1.03
CA LEU A 310 -6.03 -9.20 -0.72
C LEU A 310 -4.89 -9.73 -1.61
N ASN A 311 -4.08 -10.66 -1.12
CA ASN A 311 -2.94 -11.25 -1.84
C ASN A 311 -3.28 -12.68 -2.26
N LEU A 312 -4.25 -12.80 -3.16
CA LEU A 312 -4.84 -14.06 -3.61
C LEU A 312 -4.18 -14.54 -4.91
N LEU A 313 -3.92 -15.84 -5.00
CA LEU A 313 -3.55 -16.46 -6.28
C LEU A 313 -4.74 -16.40 -7.27
N PRO A 314 -4.51 -16.49 -8.59
CA PRO A 314 -5.60 -16.44 -9.57
C PRO A 314 -6.76 -17.40 -9.30
N ALA A 315 -6.47 -18.64 -8.87
CA ALA A 315 -7.47 -19.63 -8.50
C ALA A 315 -8.17 -19.39 -7.15
N GLU A 316 -7.65 -18.47 -6.33
CA GLU A 316 -8.21 -18.09 -5.02
C GLU A 316 -9.00 -16.78 -5.09
N ARG A 317 -9.03 -16.10 -6.25
CA ARG A 317 -9.67 -14.79 -6.41
C ARG A 317 -11.17 -14.88 -6.15
N VAL A 318 -11.67 -13.81 -5.55
CA VAL A 318 -13.08 -13.55 -5.25
C VAL A 318 -13.33 -12.12 -5.69
N SER A 319 -14.48 -11.89 -6.30
CA SER A 319 -14.92 -10.55 -6.71
C SER A 319 -16.32 -10.28 -6.19
N VAL A 320 -16.63 -9.00 -5.97
CA VAL A 320 -17.95 -8.57 -5.52
C VAL A 320 -18.44 -7.43 -6.39
N ARG A 321 -19.74 -7.41 -6.66
CA ARG A 321 -20.42 -6.29 -7.28
C ARG A 321 -21.58 -5.87 -6.40
N LYS A 322 -21.69 -4.57 -6.16
CA LYS A 322 -22.85 -3.95 -5.54
C LYS A 322 -23.44 -2.93 -6.49
N ARG A 323 -24.74 -3.03 -6.68
CA ARG A 323 -25.55 -2.03 -7.35
C ARG A 323 -26.52 -1.49 -6.32
N THR A 324 -26.63 -0.17 -6.21
CA THR A 324 -27.61 0.54 -5.39
C THR A 324 -28.45 1.42 -6.32
N THR A 325 -29.78 1.40 -6.22
CA THR A 325 -30.62 2.42 -6.85
C THR A 325 -31.58 3.01 -5.83
N CYS A 326 -31.54 4.33 -5.68
CA CYS A 326 -32.37 5.09 -4.76
C CYS A 326 -33.20 6.13 -5.51
N ALA A 327 -34.39 6.44 -5.02
CA ALA A 327 -35.24 7.48 -5.56
C ALA A 327 -35.95 8.27 -4.46
N VAL A 328 -36.28 9.52 -4.76
CA VAL A 328 -37.06 10.39 -3.86
C VAL A 328 -38.53 9.98 -3.92
N LEU A 329 -39.10 9.63 -2.76
CA LEU A 329 -40.47 9.19 -2.66
C LEU A 329 -41.44 10.36 -2.47
N ASP A 330 -42.64 10.22 -3.02
CA ASP A 330 -43.79 11.09 -2.74
C ASP A 330 -44.57 10.52 -1.54
N VAL A 331 -44.48 11.22 -0.42
CA VAL A 331 -44.98 10.76 0.88
C VAL A 331 -46.10 11.63 1.45
N GLU A 332 -46.39 12.79 0.87
CA GLU A 332 -47.29 13.78 1.48
C GLU A 332 -48.71 13.22 1.68
N ASN A 333 -49.23 12.56 0.66
CA ASN A 333 -50.56 11.92 0.67
C ASN A 333 -50.62 10.59 1.45
N ARG A 334 -49.55 10.23 2.15
CA ARG A 334 -49.40 8.95 2.87
C ARG A 334 -49.09 9.16 4.34
N THR A 335 -49.43 10.34 4.86
CA THR A 335 -49.22 10.70 6.25
C THR A 335 -50.52 10.77 7.04
N SER A 336 -50.45 10.48 8.34
CA SER A 336 -51.55 10.71 9.29
C SER A 336 -51.02 11.28 10.59
N THR A 337 -51.78 12.18 11.20
CA THR A 337 -51.48 12.66 12.56
C THR A 337 -52.19 11.79 13.57
N VAL A 338 -51.45 11.30 14.56
CA VAL A 338 -51.98 10.48 15.65
C VAL A 338 -51.54 11.06 17.00
N ASP A 339 -52.34 10.80 18.03
CA ASP A 339 -51.98 11.11 19.41
C ASP A 339 -50.78 10.26 19.85
N GLY A 340 -49.88 10.82 20.64
CA GLY A 340 -48.73 10.10 21.22
C GLY A 340 -49.12 8.86 22.01
N ASP A 341 -50.33 8.81 22.61
CA ASP A 341 -50.84 7.60 23.27
C ASP A 341 -51.04 6.42 22.31
N ALA A 342 -51.19 6.68 21.01
CA ALA A 342 -51.31 5.66 19.96
C ALA A 342 -49.94 5.17 19.43
N ILE A 343 -48.84 5.82 19.82
CA ILE A 343 -47.48 5.46 19.45
C ILE A 343 -46.85 4.63 20.58
N VAL A 344 -46.20 3.53 20.24
CA VAL A 344 -45.35 2.83 21.22
C VAL A 344 -44.14 3.71 21.48
N ALA A 345 -44.19 4.51 22.54
CA ALA A 345 -43.13 5.45 22.89
C ALA A 345 -41.78 4.74 23.08
N GLY A 346 -40.89 4.89 22.10
CA GLY A 346 -39.50 4.50 22.18
C GLY A 346 -38.63 5.60 22.79
N VAL A 347 -37.69 5.19 23.66
CA VAL A 347 -36.54 5.93 24.22
C VAL A 347 -36.84 7.13 25.14
N ARG A 348 -37.96 7.87 24.99
CA ARG A 348 -38.29 9.01 25.87
C ARG A 348 -39.73 9.01 26.37
N LYS A 349 -39.92 9.68 27.52
CA LYS A 349 -41.25 9.96 28.07
C LYS A 349 -41.99 10.96 27.16
N LEU A 350 -43.17 10.58 26.72
CA LEU A 350 -44.07 11.46 25.96
C LEU A 350 -44.45 12.70 26.77
N LYS A 351 -44.59 13.83 26.09
CA LYS A 351 -45.14 15.05 26.69
C LYS A 351 -46.68 15.00 26.65
N PRO A 352 -47.37 15.66 27.60
CA PRO A 352 -48.83 15.76 27.53
C PRO A 352 -49.27 16.42 26.22
N ASN A 353 -50.28 15.85 25.56
CA ASN A 353 -50.84 16.31 24.29
C ASN A 353 -49.83 16.37 23.14
N GLU A 354 -48.86 15.45 23.14
CA GLU A 354 -47.89 15.35 22.06
C GLU A 354 -48.47 14.58 20.88
N GLU A 355 -48.44 15.18 19.70
CA GLU A 355 -48.90 14.56 18.46
C GLU A 355 -47.73 14.06 17.61
N PHE A 356 -47.98 13.03 16.80
CA PHE A 356 -47.01 12.45 15.88
C PHE A 356 -47.55 12.46 14.45
N ILE A 357 -46.70 12.83 13.50
CA ILE A 357 -46.93 12.64 12.08
C ILE A 357 -46.36 11.26 11.73
N THR A 358 -47.23 10.35 11.31
CA THR A 358 -46.89 8.97 10.94
C THR A 358 -46.92 8.80 9.44
N LEU A 359 -45.97 8.01 8.92
CA LEU A 359 -45.86 7.64 7.51
C LEU A 359 -46.36 6.21 7.31
N GLN A 360 -47.25 6.01 6.33
CA GLN A 360 -47.88 4.73 6.04
C GLN A 360 -47.32 4.15 4.73
N LEU A 361 -46.12 3.54 4.80
CA LEU A 361 -45.47 2.87 3.66
C LEU A 361 -45.25 1.37 3.89
N GLY A 362 -46.08 0.73 4.72
CA GLY A 362 -45.96 -0.67 5.08
C GLY A 362 -46.30 -0.95 6.54
N GLN A 363 -46.25 -2.23 6.92
CA GLN A 363 -46.45 -2.66 8.31
C GLN A 363 -45.11 -2.79 9.01
N SER A 364 -44.98 -2.21 10.21
CA SER A 364 -43.81 -2.42 11.07
C SER A 364 -43.80 -3.86 11.61
N LEU A 365 -42.63 -4.51 11.56
CA LEU A 365 -42.44 -5.89 12.01
C LEU A 365 -41.91 -5.98 13.45
N SER A 366 -42.11 -4.92 14.24
CA SER A 366 -41.76 -4.89 15.67
C SER A 366 -42.64 -5.83 16.51
N GLU A 367 -42.27 -6.07 17.79
CA GLU A 367 -43.02 -6.94 18.71
C GLU A 367 -44.51 -6.56 18.85
N LYS A 368 -44.85 -5.31 18.54
CA LYS A 368 -46.22 -4.81 18.40
C LYS A 368 -46.38 -4.30 16.98
N PRO A 369 -46.98 -5.08 16.07
CA PRO A 369 -47.14 -4.66 14.68
C PRO A 369 -47.92 -3.35 14.60
N GLU A 370 -47.32 -2.35 13.96
CA GLU A 370 -47.90 -1.01 13.81
C GLU A 370 -48.21 -0.73 12.34
N ASN A 371 -49.27 0.05 12.09
CA ASN A 371 -49.69 0.44 10.74
C ASN A 371 -48.92 1.67 10.20
N TYR A 372 -47.75 1.98 10.76
CA TYR A 372 -46.88 3.05 10.31
C TYR A 372 -45.43 2.56 10.22
N THR A 373 -44.65 3.14 9.31
CA THR A 373 -43.23 2.82 9.09
C THR A 373 -42.28 3.86 9.68
N PHE A 374 -42.76 5.09 9.88
CA PHE A 374 -41.99 6.16 10.50
C PHE A 374 -42.93 7.08 11.28
N ALA A 375 -42.47 7.64 12.39
CA ALA A 375 -43.21 8.58 13.21
C ALA A 375 -42.33 9.75 13.63
N LEU A 376 -42.80 10.97 13.42
CA LEU A 376 -42.12 12.21 13.80
C LEU A 376 -42.96 12.98 14.80
N SER A 377 -42.38 13.31 15.95
CA SER A 377 -43.04 14.18 16.93
C SER A 377 -43.18 15.60 16.40
N THR A 378 -44.39 16.17 16.47
CA THR A 378 -44.64 17.58 16.10
C THR A 378 -43.92 18.55 17.03
N PHE A 379 -43.69 18.15 18.29
CA PHE A 379 -42.90 18.91 19.26
C PHE A 379 -41.42 18.95 18.86
N VAL A 380 -40.82 17.78 18.56
CA VAL A 380 -39.41 17.70 18.14
C VAL A 380 -39.19 18.46 16.84
N LYS A 381 -40.10 18.31 15.87
CA LYS A 381 -40.09 19.04 14.60
C LYS A 381 -39.92 20.55 14.81
N ASN A 382 -40.65 21.14 15.75
CA ASN A 382 -40.68 22.58 15.96
C ASN A 382 -39.53 23.12 16.83
N PHE A 383 -38.86 22.26 17.60
CA PHE A 383 -37.82 22.68 18.55
C PHE A 383 -36.40 22.29 18.12
N SER A 384 -36.26 21.20 17.36
CA SER A 384 -34.95 20.70 16.93
C SER A 384 -34.42 21.51 15.75
N ALA A 385 -33.18 21.98 15.85
CA ALA A 385 -32.46 22.68 14.77
C ALA A 385 -31.42 21.77 14.09
N SER A 386 -31.66 20.46 14.06
CA SER A 386 -30.76 19.47 13.44
C SER A 386 -31.55 18.45 12.62
N TYR A 387 -30.96 17.95 11.53
CA TYR A 387 -31.55 16.84 10.79
C TYR A 387 -31.55 15.57 11.64
N GLU A 388 -32.58 14.76 11.50
CA GLU A 388 -32.65 13.43 12.09
C GLU A 388 -32.89 12.40 10.99
N VAL A 389 -32.10 11.32 10.99
CA VAL A 389 -32.23 10.25 10.00
C VAL A 389 -32.72 9.00 10.70
N SER A 390 -33.79 8.43 10.16
CA SER A 390 -34.34 7.15 10.59
C SER A 390 -34.42 6.22 9.38
N THR A 391 -34.06 4.96 9.58
CA THR A 391 -34.05 3.96 8.49
C THR A 391 -34.93 2.78 8.85
N THR A 392 -35.51 2.19 7.82
CA THR A 392 -36.30 0.96 7.91
C THR A 392 -35.97 0.09 6.72
N ASP A 393 -35.88 -1.22 6.94
CA ASP A 393 -35.31 -2.17 6.00
C ASP A 393 -36.15 -3.45 5.87
N ASN A 394 -36.13 -4.01 4.67
CA ASN A 394 -36.71 -5.30 4.35
C ASN A 394 -35.69 -6.09 3.54
N TYR A 395 -35.19 -7.18 4.12
CA TYR A 395 -34.25 -8.07 3.47
C TYR A 395 -35.01 -9.17 2.75
N MET A 396 -34.68 -9.39 1.47
CA MET A 396 -35.25 -10.48 0.69
C MET A 396 -34.94 -11.84 1.34
N THR A 397 -33.68 -12.02 1.71
CA THR A 397 -33.23 -13.19 2.46
C THR A 397 -33.45 -12.91 3.93
N LYS A 398 -34.07 -13.83 4.67
CA LYS A 398 -34.18 -13.73 6.14
C LYS A 398 -32.77 -13.80 6.76
N SER A 399 -32.14 -12.62 6.85
CA SER A 399 -30.82 -12.41 7.42
C SER A 399 -30.89 -12.55 8.95
N ILE A 400 -29.73 -12.60 9.61
CA ILE A 400 -29.67 -12.59 11.08
C ILE A 400 -30.24 -11.28 11.65
N ALA A 401 -30.22 -10.18 10.89
CA ALA A 401 -30.67 -8.87 11.35
C ALA A 401 -32.20 -8.72 11.43
N GLY A 402 -32.98 -9.64 10.86
CA GLY A 402 -34.43 -9.49 10.73
C GLY A 402 -34.81 -8.33 9.80
N SER A 403 -36.05 -8.30 9.30
CA SER A 403 -36.58 -7.14 8.58
C SER A 403 -37.35 -6.25 9.54
N SER A 404 -37.20 -4.93 9.42
CA SER A 404 -37.88 -3.97 10.31
C SER A 404 -39.31 -3.68 9.86
N PHE A 405 -39.63 -3.87 8.58
CA PHE A 405 -40.97 -3.63 8.03
C PHE A 405 -41.30 -4.56 6.86
N GLU A 406 -42.59 -4.65 6.52
CA GLU A 406 -43.10 -5.30 5.30
C GLU A 406 -43.57 -4.22 4.31
N PRO A 407 -42.88 -4.06 3.15
CA PRO A 407 -43.27 -3.09 2.14
C PRO A 407 -44.57 -3.48 1.44
N PRO A 408 -45.35 -2.51 0.94
CA PRO A 408 -46.54 -2.79 0.15
C PRO A 408 -46.16 -3.49 -1.17
N PRO A 409 -47.08 -4.22 -1.82
CA PRO A 409 -46.80 -5.00 -3.03
C PRO A 409 -46.13 -4.20 -4.16
N GLU A 410 -46.42 -2.91 -4.25
CA GLU A 410 -45.86 -1.99 -5.25
C GLU A 410 -44.41 -1.57 -4.98
N MET A 411 -43.92 -1.84 -3.77
CA MET A 411 -42.53 -1.63 -3.34
C MET A 411 -41.79 -2.95 -3.04
N GLN A 412 -42.48 -4.09 -3.08
CA GLN A 412 -41.84 -5.40 -2.94
C GLN A 412 -40.99 -5.72 -4.17
N SER A 413 -39.78 -6.23 -3.93
CA SER A 413 -38.92 -6.79 -4.98
C SER A 413 -38.67 -8.27 -4.70
N THR A 414 -38.55 -9.07 -5.76
CA THR A 414 -38.17 -10.49 -5.65
C THR A 414 -36.66 -10.72 -5.77
N ASP A 415 -35.88 -9.67 -6.03
CA ASP A 415 -34.45 -9.79 -6.33
C ASP A 415 -33.58 -8.68 -5.71
N ALA A 416 -34.07 -7.97 -4.70
CA ALA A 416 -33.32 -6.91 -4.03
C ALA A 416 -33.83 -6.64 -2.61
N ASP A 417 -32.94 -6.11 -1.78
CA ASP A 417 -33.31 -5.56 -0.47
C ASP A 417 -33.86 -4.14 -0.62
N VAL A 418 -34.78 -3.78 0.27
CA VAL A 418 -35.47 -2.49 0.26
C VAL A 418 -35.14 -1.74 1.54
N VAL A 419 -34.56 -0.54 1.40
CA VAL A 419 -34.26 0.36 2.50
C VAL A 419 -34.98 1.68 2.29
N MET A 420 -35.71 2.15 3.30
CA MET A 420 -36.25 3.51 3.34
C MET A 420 -35.41 4.36 4.29
N ILE A 421 -34.99 5.52 3.81
CA ILE A 421 -34.21 6.51 4.56
C ILE A 421 -35.10 7.73 4.73
N ASN A 422 -35.58 7.94 5.96
CA ASN A 422 -36.41 9.07 6.34
C ASN A 422 -35.52 10.16 6.93
N ILE A 423 -35.59 11.36 6.38
CA ILE A 423 -34.83 12.53 6.81
C ILE A 423 -35.82 13.54 7.38
N ALA A 424 -35.88 13.66 8.70
CA ALA A 424 -36.61 14.73 9.35
C ALA A 424 -35.82 16.03 9.22
N LYS A 425 -36.48 17.06 8.67
CA LYS A 425 -35.87 18.36 8.41
C LYS A 425 -35.98 19.32 9.60
N ASN A 426 -36.89 19.02 10.54
CA ASN A 426 -37.13 19.78 11.77
C ASN A 426 -37.21 21.30 11.50
N ALA A 427 -36.80 22.14 12.46
CA ALA A 427 -36.87 23.60 12.36
C ALA A 427 -35.52 24.18 11.93
N ILE A 428 -34.94 23.65 10.85
CA ILE A 428 -33.68 24.16 10.29
C ILE A 428 -33.97 25.35 9.37
N PRO A 429 -33.39 26.53 9.64
CA PRO A 429 -33.53 27.70 8.78
C PRO A 429 -32.45 27.74 7.69
N TYR A 430 -32.84 28.19 6.51
CA TYR A 430 -31.98 28.44 5.36
C TYR A 430 -31.96 29.94 5.02
N ARG A 431 -30.81 30.48 4.59
CA ARG A 431 -30.74 31.90 4.14
C ARG A 431 -31.32 32.12 2.74
N GLN A 432 -31.41 31.06 1.95
CA GLN A 432 -31.93 31.08 0.60
C GLN A 432 -32.96 29.96 0.43
N GLU A 433 -33.82 30.11 -0.58
CA GLU A 433 -34.70 29.02 -1.02
C GLU A 433 -33.86 27.83 -1.48
N VAL A 434 -34.38 26.62 -1.24
CA VAL A 434 -33.70 25.37 -1.58
C VAL A 434 -34.60 24.54 -2.49
N ASP A 435 -34.17 24.36 -3.73
CA ASP A 435 -34.89 23.60 -4.78
C ASP A 435 -34.61 22.08 -4.74
N ASP A 436 -33.67 21.63 -3.90
CA ASP A 436 -33.34 20.21 -3.77
C ASP A 436 -34.58 19.39 -3.36
N PRO A 437 -34.93 18.30 -4.07
CA PRO A 437 -36.19 17.57 -3.86
C PRO A 437 -36.31 16.90 -2.49
N VAL A 438 -35.19 16.66 -1.80
CA VAL A 438 -35.14 16.11 -0.43
C VAL A 438 -35.12 17.25 0.58
N PHE A 439 -34.31 18.28 0.37
CA PHE A 439 -34.12 19.39 1.33
C PHE A 439 -35.04 20.60 1.10
N ALA A 440 -36.01 20.48 0.19
CA ALA A 440 -36.88 21.57 -0.25
C ALA A 440 -37.38 22.49 0.89
N ALA A 441 -37.13 23.79 0.72
CA ALA A 441 -37.44 24.85 1.67
C ALA A 441 -37.72 26.18 0.97
N HIS A 442 -38.99 26.53 0.89
CA HIS A 442 -39.52 27.74 0.23
C HIS A 442 -40.45 28.54 1.14
N VAL A 443 -40.71 28.07 2.37
CA VAL A 443 -41.63 28.73 3.30
C VAL A 443 -40.87 29.85 4.02
N PRO A 444 -41.24 31.14 3.82
CA PRO A 444 -40.55 32.23 4.49
C PRO A 444 -40.86 32.25 5.99
N HIS A 445 -39.84 32.50 6.79
CA HIS A 445 -39.86 32.60 8.24
C HIS A 445 -39.10 33.86 8.66
N ASP A 446 -39.79 34.75 9.38
CA ASP A 446 -39.20 35.97 9.93
C ASP A 446 -38.54 35.65 11.28
N ASP A 447 -37.23 35.87 11.36
CA ASP A 447 -36.42 35.61 12.55
C ASP A 447 -36.48 36.75 13.59
N GLY A 448 -37.21 37.83 13.29
CA GLY A 448 -37.32 39.02 14.12
C GLY A 448 -36.13 39.97 14.02
N GLN A 449 -35.16 39.72 13.13
CA GLN A 449 -33.98 40.55 12.87
C GLN A 449 -33.96 41.18 11.46
N ASN A 450 -35.13 41.31 10.81
CA ASN A 450 -35.29 41.83 9.43
C ASN A 450 -34.59 40.99 8.35
N GLU A 451 -34.19 39.75 8.62
CA GLU A 451 -33.76 38.79 7.60
C GLU A 451 -34.88 37.78 7.34
N THR A 452 -35.18 37.51 6.07
CA THR A 452 -36.11 36.45 5.70
C THR A 452 -35.33 35.15 5.59
N LEU A 453 -35.61 34.21 6.48
CA LEU A 453 -35.11 32.85 6.41
C LEU A 453 -36.16 31.96 5.76
N PHE A 454 -35.76 30.80 5.26
CA PHE A 454 -36.64 29.81 4.68
C PHE A 454 -36.64 28.56 5.55
N ILE A 455 -37.81 27.94 5.71
CA ILE A 455 -37.96 26.65 6.39
C ILE A 455 -38.54 25.62 5.41
N SER A 456 -38.42 24.36 5.80
CA SER A 456 -38.80 23.23 4.95
C SER A 456 -40.29 23.20 4.59
N ASP A 457 -40.59 22.87 3.34
CA ASP A 457 -41.97 22.79 2.82
C ASP A 457 -42.80 21.69 3.51
N PHE A 458 -42.13 20.58 3.81
CA PHE A 458 -42.70 19.40 4.44
C PHE A 458 -41.80 18.96 5.61
N PRO A 459 -42.31 18.42 6.72
CA PRO A 459 -41.51 18.11 7.92
C PRO A 459 -40.38 17.09 7.74
N PHE A 460 -40.49 16.20 6.75
CA PHE A 460 -39.48 15.19 6.46
C PHE A 460 -39.47 14.86 4.98
N SER A 461 -38.49 14.10 4.52
CA SER A 461 -38.42 13.55 3.17
C SER A 461 -38.00 12.09 3.25
N THR A 462 -38.46 11.26 2.32
CA THR A 462 -38.11 9.83 2.31
C THR A 462 -37.44 9.47 1.00
N LEU A 463 -36.30 8.80 1.09
CA LEU A 463 -35.62 8.14 -0.02
C LEU A 463 -35.89 6.64 0.07
N GLY A 464 -36.34 6.03 -1.01
CA GLY A 464 -36.45 4.58 -1.14
C GLY A 464 -35.28 4.04 -1.95
N CYS A 465 -34.55 3.08 -1.41
CA CYS A 465 -33.48 2.36 -2.09
C CYS A 465 -33.91 0.91 -2.28
N GLN A 466 -34.39 0.56 -3.47
CA GLN A 466 -35.01 -0.75 -3.76
C GLN A 466 -34.09 -1.73 -4.51
N ILE A 467 -32.93 -1.28 -4.97
CA ILE A 467 -32.07 -2.07 -5.85
C ILE A 467 -30.70 -2.15 -5.19
N GLN A 468 -30.65 -2.64 -3.95
CA GLN A 468 -29.40 -3.14 -3.39
C GLN A 468 -29.25 -4.57 -3.88
N LYS A 469 -28.45 -4.73 -4.91
CA LYS A 469 -28.16 -6.04 -5.48
C LYS A 469 -26.69 -6.35 -5.36
N TYR A 470 -26.44 -7.54 -4.86
CA TYR A 470 -25.15 -8.10 -4.59
C TYR A 470 -24.90 -9.26 -5.53
N GLN A 471 -23.70 -9.31 -6.08
CA GLN A 471 -23.24 -10.44 -6.85
C GLN A 471 -21.85 -10.82 -6.35
N PHE A 472 -21.69 -12.08 -5.99
CA PHE A 472 -20.43 -12.64 -5.53
C PHE A 472 -19.91 -13.60 -6.59
N CYS A 473 -18.65 -13.42 -6.95
CA CYS A 473 -17.96 -14.25 -7.92
C CYS A 473 -16.71 -14.88 -7.31
N HIS A 474 -16.35 -16.08 -7.76
CA HIS A 474 -15.07 -16.69 -7.42
C HIS A 474 -14.47 -17.39 -8.64
N ALA A 475 -13.14 -17.41 -8.68
CA ALA A 475 -12.42 -18.15 -9.71
C ALA A 475 -12.48 -19.67 -9.43
N TYR A 476 -12.56 -20.48 -10.49
CA TYR A 476 -12.35 -21.92 -10.36
C TYR A 476 -10.86 -22.25 -10.19
N ALA A 477 -10.58 -23.51 -9.80
CA ALA A 477 -9.22 -24.00 -9.59
C ALA A 477 -8.31 -23.89 -10.83
N ASN A 478 -8.90 -23.86 -12.03
CA ASN A 478 -8.19 -23.65 -13.30
C ASN A 478 -7.80 -22.17 -13.54
N GLY A 479 -8.36 -21.22 -12.77
CA GLY A 479 -8.11 -19.79 -12.83
C GLY A 479 -8.59 -19.09 -14.11
N ALA A 480 -9.24 -19.81 -15.04
CA ALA A 480 -9.66 -19.29 -16.34
C ALA A 480 -11.19 -19.12 -16.45
N GLU A 481 -11.93 -19.86 -15.63
CA GLU A 481 -13.38 -19.79 -15.55
C GLU A 481 -13.79 -19.25 -14.18
N GLU A 482 -14.84 -18.45 -14.14
CA GLU A 482 -15.41 -17.87 -12.93
C GLU A 482 -16.86 -18.29 -12.76
N PHE A 483 -17.26 -18.50 -11.51
CA PHE A 483 -18.66 -18.64 -11.13
C PHE A 483 -19.12 -17.34 -10.49
N CYS A 484 -20.28 -16.84 -10.91
CA CYS A 484 -20.93 -15.68 -10.31
C CYS A 484 -22.36 -16.02 -9.90
N SER A 485 -22.76 -15.58 -8.71
CA SER A 485 -24.16 -15.61 -8.30
C SER A 485 -25.00 -14.69 -9.19
N LYS A 486 -26.32 -14.85 -9.11
CA LYS A 486 -27.24 -13.85 -9.66
C LYS A 486 -27.11 -12.56 -8.85
N LEU A 487 -27.45 -11.45 -9.49
CA LEU A 487 -27.47 -10.14 -8.87
C LEU A 487 -28.77 -10.01 -8.07
N GLU A 488 -28.72 -10.28 -6.76
CA GLU A 488 -29.89 -10.41 -5.86
C GLU A 488 -29.66 -9.74 -4.49
N GLY A 489 -30.61 -9.82 -3.56
CA GLY A 489 -30.46 -9.30 -2.20
C GLY A 489 -29.26 -9.92 -1.45
N LEU A 490 -28.84 -9.32 -0.34
CA LEU A 490 -27.67 -9.74 0.41
C LEU A 490 -27.87 -11.18 0.94
N PRO A 491 -27.00 -12.14 0.57
CA PRO A 491 -27.11 -13.51 1.08
C PRO A 491 -26.91 -13.56 2.59
N ASN A 492 -27.56 -14.52 3.26
CA ASN A 492 -27.32 -14.77 4.67
C ASN A 492 -25.88 -15.29 4.83
N TRP A 493 -25.03 -14.45 5.42
CA TRP A 493 -23.60 -14.69 5.49
C TRP A 493 -23.19 -15.99 6.23
N THR A 494 -24.09 -16.58 7.03
CA THR A 494 -23.82 -17.85 7.74
C THR A 494 -24.33 -19.09 7.02
N LYS A 495 -25.37 -18.97 6.19
CA LYS A 495 -26.09 -20.11 5.61
C LYS A 495 -25.88 -20.22 4.11
N ASP A 496 -25.85 -19.09 3.42
CA ASP A 496 -25.93 -19.07 1.97
C ASP A 496 -24.56 -19.10 1.30
N PHE A 497 -23.49 -18.65 1.99
CA PHE A 497 -22.12 -18.91 1.57
C PHE A 497 -21.69 -20.31 2.00
N SER A 498 -22.05 -21.29 1.18
CA SER A 498 -21.71 -22.70 1.36
C SER A 498 -21.24 -23.32 0.05
N ALA A 499 -20.67 -24.52 0.13
CA ALA A 499 -20.29 -25.28 -1.06
C ALA A 499 -21.49 -25.73 -1.91
N GLU A 500 -22.71 -25.69 -1.36
CA GLU A 500 -23.94 -26.02 -2.09
C GLU A 500 -24.37 -24.85 -2.99
N SER A 501 -24.35 -23.63 -2.45
CA SER A 501 -24.71 -22.41 -3.20
C SER A 501 -23.59 -21.94 -4.13
N TYR A 502 -22.34 -22.16 -3.75
CA TYR A 502 -21.13 -21.79 -4.49
C TYR A 502 -20.32 -23.05 -4.84
N PRO A 503 -20.72 -23.79 -5.89
CA PRO A 503 -20.07 -25.05 -6.24
C PRO A 503 -18.62 -24.82 -6.66
N ASN A 504 -17.74 -25.73 -6.24
CA ASN A 504 -16.29 -25.67 -6.48
C ASN A 504 -15.55 -24.50 -5.81
N ALA A 505 -16.21 -23.70 -4.97
CA ALA A 505 -15.52 -22.71 -4.15
C ALA A 505 -14.62 -23.41 -3.10
N SER A 506 -13.39 -22.92 -2.98
CA SER A 506 -12.48 -23.37 -1.92
C SER A 506 -12.95 -22.86 -0.54
N SER A 507 -12.50 -23.51 0.54
CA SER A 507 -12.81 -23.05 1.90
C SER A 507 -12.31 -21.63 2.18
N LEU A 508 -11.21 -21.21 1.54
CA LEU A 508 -10.72 -19.82 1.61
C LEU A 508 -11.69 -18.84 0.94
N GLN A 509 -12.16 -19.14 -0.27
CA GLN A 509 -13.11 -18.30 -0.99
C GLN A 509 -14.42 -18.16 -0.23
N ILE A 510 -14.92 -19.26 0.35
CA ILE A 510 -16.11 -19.24 1.21
C ILE A 510 -15.87 -18.33 2.44
N ALA A 511 -14.74 -18.47 3.14
CA ALA A 511 -14.44 -17.64 4.30
C ALA A 511 -14.36 -16.14 3.96
N ILE A 512 -13.79 -15.79 2.79
CA ILE A 512 -13.74 -14.41 2.30
C ILE A 512 -15.15 -13.88 2.03
N MET A 513 -15.99 -14.65 1.33
CA MET A 513 -17.37 -14.24 1.03
C MET A 513 -18.22 -14.09 2.29
N GLN A 514 -18.03 -14.96 3.29
CA GLN A 514 -18.70 -14.86 4.58
C GLN A 514 -18.34 -13.57 5.34
N ASP A 515 -17.05 -13.23 5.42
CA ASP A 515 -16.62 -12.00 6.10
C ASP A 515 -17.11 -10.74 5.37
N ILE A 516 -17.08 -10.74 4.03
CA ILE A 516 -17.61 -9.61 3.23
C ILE A 516 -19.13 -9.50 3.37
N GLY A 517 -19.86 -10.62 3.31
CA GLY A 517 -21.30 -10.60 3.52
C GLY A 517 -21.67 -10.04 4.89
N HIS A 518 -20.91 -10.40 5.94
CA HIS A 518 -21.08 -9.82 7.26
C HIS A 518 -20.71 -8.33 7.30
N ALA A 519 -19.62 -7.92 6.66
CA ALA A 519 -19.21 -6.52 6.60
C ALA A 519 -20.28 -5.67 5.90
N LEU A 520 -20.79 -6.12 4.75
CA LEU A 520 -21.85 -5.43 4.00
C LEU A 520 -23.13 -5.28 4.82
N LEU A 521 -23.53 -6.30 5.59
CA LEU A 521 -24.67 -6.21 6.50
C LEU A 521 -24.50 -5.07 7.53
N ASN A 522 -23.30 -4.91 8.10
CA ASN A 522 -23.03 -3.91 9.15
C ASN A 522 -22.56 -2.56 8.61
N THR A 523 -22.44 -2.39 7.30
CA THR A 523 -21.91 -1.17 6.68
C THR A 523 -22.78 -0.67 5.53
N ASP A 524 -24.00 -1.18 5.43
CA ASP A 524 -24.92 -0.86 4.35
C ASP A 524 -25.40 0.60 4.35
N ILE A 525 -26.07 1.02 3.28
CA ILE A 525 -26.53 2.40 3.05
C ILE A 525 -27.39 2.93 4.20
N GLN A 526 -28.18 2.06 4.84
CA GLN A 526 -29.00 2.42 5.99
C GLN A 526 -28.12 3.01 7.11
N ILE A 527 -26.96 2.43 7.38
CA ILE A 527 -26.10 2.88 8.46
C ILE A 527 -25.22 4.05 7.99
N ALA A 528 -24.75 4.01 6.74
CA ALA A 528 -24.01 5.11 6.15
C ALA A 528 -24.82 6.43 6.13
N SER A 529 -26.14 6.33 5.94
CA SER A 529 -27.07 7.48 5.89
C SER A 529 -27.27 8.23 7.20
N SER A 530 -26.84 7.65 8.34
CA SER A 530 -26.97 8.26 9.67
C SER A 530 -26.26 9.61 9.86
N THR A 531 -25.48 10.07 8.87
CA THR A 531 -24.90 11.41 8.86
C THR A 531 -25.03 12.02 7.47
N LEU A 532 -25.63 13.20 7.42
CA LEU A 532 -25.80 13.96 6.19
C LEU A 532 -24.62 14.93 6.01
N LYS A 533 -24.17 15.11 4.77
CA LYS A 533 -23.24 16.19 4.40
C LYS A 533 -23.88 17.56 4.67
N ALA A 534 -25.19 17.70 4.45
CA ALA A 534 -25.95 18.91 4.75
C ALA A 534 -25.84 19.31 6.23
N SER A 535 -25.81 18.34 7.16
CA SER A 535 -25.58 18.62 8.60
C SER A 535 -24.23 19.29 8.86
N GLY A 536 -23.21 19.02 8.04
CA GLY A 536 -21.89 19.61 8.15
C GLY A 536 -21.81 21.06 7.66
N LEU A 537 -22.86 21.57 6.99
CA LEU A 537 -22.94 22.95 6.48
C LEU A 537 -23.67 23.89 7.44
N GLN A 538 -24.21 23.38 8.55
CA GLN A 538 -24.87 24.23 9.56
C GLN A 538 -23.85 25.16 10.24
N GLU A 539 -24.09 26.46 10.12
CA GLU A 539 -23.31 27.53 10.75
C GLU A 539 -23.72 27.73 12.22
N ASN A 540 -23.20 28.79 12.85
CA ASN A 540 -23.67 29.22 14.18
C ASN A 540 -25.20 29.41 14.15
N PHE A 541 -25.86 29.00 15.23
CA PHE A 541 -27.33 29.00 15.37
C PHE A 541 -28.08 27.99 14.47
N GLY A 542 -27.39 27.06 13.81
CA GLY A 542 -28.03 25.98 13.03
C GLY A 542 -28.51 26.40 11.65
N ILE A 543 -28.16 27.61 11.20
CA ILE A 543 -28.54 28.18 9.91
C ILE A 543 -27.68 27.58 8.80
N ILE A 544 -28.30 27.24 7.66
CA ILE A 544 -27.60 26.82 6.45
C ILE A 544 -27.68 27.95 5.42
N THR A 545 -26.54 28.38 4.89
CA THR A 545 -26.51 29.51 3.94
C THR A 545 -27.10 29.15 2.59
N GLU A 546 -26.63 28.05 2.00
CA GLU A 546 -27.05 27.58 0.69
C GLU A 546 -26.93 26.05 0.63
N LEU A 547 -27.84 25.43 -0.11
CA LEU A 547 -27.72 24.03 -0.52
C LEU A 547 -27.89 23.95 -2.04
N PRO A 548 -27.05 23.18 -2.74
CA PRO A 548 -27.21 22.98 -4.17
C PRO A 548 -28.40 22.06 -4.48
N ASP A 549 -29.01 22.23 -5.65
CA ASP A 549 -30.18 21.46 -6.12
C ASP A 549 -29.93 19.93 -6.23
N ASP A 550 -28.65 19.54 -6.27
CA ASP A 550 -28.17 18.17 -6.34
C ASP A 550 -27.63 17.65 -5.00
N GLN A 551 -27.93 18.31 -3.87
CA GLN A 551 -27.45 17.92 -2.56
C GLN A 551 -27.83 16.47 -2.23
N TRP A 552 -29.06 16.03 -2.51
CA TRP A 552 -29.51 14.66 -2.28
C TRP A 552 -28.65 13.62 -3.03
N ILE A 553 -28.15 13.97 -4.22
CA ILE A 553 -27.23 13.11 -4.98
C ILE A 553 -25.90 13.01 -4.25
N LYS A 554 -25.38 14.15 -3.79
CA LYS A 554 -24.12 14.21 -3.01
C LYS A 554 -24.23 13.42 -1.71
N GLU A 555 -25.40 13.37 -1.10
CA GLU A 555 -25.69 12.51 0.06
C GLU A 555 -25.57 11.03 -0.33
N VAL A 556 -26.34 10.57 -1.31
CA VAL A 556 -26.36 9.14 -1.71
C VAL A 556 -24.98 8.66 -2.16
N VAL A 557 -24.28 9.47 -2.96
CA VAL A 557 -22.88 9.19 -3.38
C VAL A 557 -21.93 9.17 -2.18
N GLY A 558 -22.14 10.06 -1.20
CA GLY A 558 -21.38 10.09 0.04
C GLY A 558 -21.59 8.85 0.91
N TRP A 559 -22.83 8.37 1.00
CA TRP A 559 -23.17 7.15 1.73
C TRP A 559 -22.54 5.92 1.08
N GLU A 560 -22.60 5.80 -0.25
CA GLU A 560 -21.94 4.73 -1.00
C GLU A 560 -20.42 4.78 -0.84
N SER A 561 -19.81 5.97 -0.89
CA SER A 561 -18.37 6.15 -0.62
C SER A 561 -17.97 5.69 0.79
N THR A 562 -18.82 5.99 1.78
CA THR A 562 -18.62 5.57 3.17
C THR A 562 -18.68 4.06 3.31
N LEU A 563 -19.61 3.41 2.61
CA LEU A 563 -19.75 1.95 2.62
C LEU A 563 -18.51 1.25 2.07
N TRP A 564 -17.97 1.70 0.93
CA TRP A 564 -16.73 1.12 0.38
C TRP A 564 -15.53 1.36 1.29
N ALA A 565 -15.43 2.55 1.89
CA ALA A 565 -14.42 2.81 2.91
C ALA A 565 -14.57 1.89 4.12
N SER A 566 -15.81 1.60 4.54
CA SER A 566 -16.07 0.65 5.62
C SER A 566 -15.66 -0.77 5.26
N LEU A 567 -15.86 -1.21 4.02
CA LEU A 567 -15.41 -2.52 3.59
C LEU A 567 -13.87 -2.64 3.62
N GLN A 568 -13.15 -1.58 3.22
CA GLN A 568 -11.68 -1.52 3.34
C GLN A 568 -11.23 -1.61 4.80
N VAL A 569 -11.93 -0.93 5.71
CA VAL A 569 -11.67 -0.97 7.16
C VAL A 569 -11.95 -2.36 7.73
N GLU A 570 -13.13 -2.93 7.48
CA GLU A 570 -13.56 -4.22 8.05
C GLU A 570 -12.65 -5.39 7.62
N LEU A 571 -12.19 -5.42 6.36
CA LEU A 571 -11.24 -6.42 5.89
C LEU A 571 -9.87 -6.28 6.57
N ALA A 572 -9.40 -5.05 6.76
CA ALA A 572 -8.17 -4.81 7.53
C ALA A 572 -8.34 -5.20 9.00
N GLU A 573 -9.50 -4.95 9.60
CA GLU A 573 -9.86 -5.34 10.97
C GLU A 573 -9.90 -6.86 11.14
N TYR A 574 -10.38 -7.61 10.14
CA TYR A 574 -10.28 -9.08 10.12
C TYR A 574 -8.83 -9.52 10.22
N ALA A 575 -7.96 -8.96 9.36
CA ALA A 575 -6.55 -9.36 9.28
C ALA A 575 -5.73 -8.96 10.50
N ILE A 576 -5.99 -7.77 11.07
CA ILE A 576 -5.35 -7.26 12.29
C ILE A 576 -5.85 -8.00 13.53
N GLY A 577 -7.15 -8.31 13.57
CA GLY A 577 -7.84 -8.90 14.70
C GLY A 577 -8.66 -7.88 15.48
N ARG A 578 -9.98 -8.00 15.39
CA ARG A 578 -10.95 -7.07 16.00
C ARG A 578 -10.78 -6.94 17.52
N ALA A 579 -10.54 -8.07 18.19
CA ALA A 579 -10.27 -8.12 19.63
C ALA A 579 -8.91 -7.51 20.04
N TYR A 580 -7.95 -7.37 19.12
CA TYR A 580 -6.68 -6.70 19.39
C TYR A 580 -6.86 -5.18 19.49
N ARG A 581 -7.67 -4.59 18.61
CA ARG A 581 -7.98 -3.15 18.64
C ARG A 581 -9.00 -2.80 19.72
N SER A 582 -10.01 -3.65 19.91
CA SER A 582 -11.00 -3.47 20.96
C SER A 582 -11.13 -4.74 21.80
N PRO A 583 -10.42 -4.84 22.94
CA PRO A 583 -10.50 -6.01 23.82
C PRO A 583 -11.93 -6.33 24.29
N GLY A 584 -12.82 -5.34 24.31
CA GLY A 584 -14.23 -5.51 24.69
C GLY A 584 -15.04 -6.41 23.77
N VAL A 585 -14.60 -6.64 22.52
CA VAL A 585 -15.31 -7.51 21.58
C VAL A 585 -14.79 -8.95 21.54
N ALA A 586 -13.85 -9.32 22.42
CA ALA A 586 -13.25 -10.66 22.41
C ALA A 586 -14.28 -11.82 22.50
N ALA A 587 -15.41 -11.62 23.19
CA ALA A 587 -16.48 -12.63 23.30
C ALA A 587 -17.25 -12.87 21.98
N PHE A 588 -17.17 -11.92 21.06
CA PHE A 588 -17.85 -11.96 19.76
C PHE A 588 -16.96 -12.48 18.63
N VAL A 589 -15.68 -12.71 18.90
CA VAL A 589 -14.71 -13.17 17.90
C VAL A 589 -14.53 -14.67 18.01
N LYS A 590 -14.49 -15.36 16.86
CA LYS A 590 -14.33 -16.81 16.82
C LYS A 590 -12.91 -17.22 17.21
N THR A 591 -12.78 -18.20 18.11
CA THR A 591 -11.47 -18.75 18.53
C THR A 591 -11.08 -20.00 17.76
N ASN A 592 -12.05 -20.85 17.41
CA ASN A 592 -11.82 -22.08 16.65
C ASN A 592 -12.02 -21.83 15.16
N LEU A 593 -10.94 -21.47 14.48
CA LEU A 593 -10.95 -21.17 13.05
C LEU A 593 -10.97 -22.46 12.20
N THR A 594 -11.79 -22.44 11.15
CA THR A 594 -11.76 -23.41 10.06
C THR A 594 -10.48 -23.27 9.23
N SER A 595 -10.20 -24.24 8.37
CA SER A 595 -9.05 -24.19 7.46
C SER A 595 -9.07 -22.97 6.54
N GLY A 596 -10.26 -22.59 6.04
CA GLY A 596 -10.46 -21.41 5.18
C GLY A 596 -10.23 -20.10 5.91
N GLU A 597 -10.87 -19.92 7.07
CA GLU A 597 -10.71 -18.71 7.91
C GLU A 597 -9.24 -18.52 8.34
N LYS A 598 -8.56 -19.61 8.69
CA LYS A 598 -7.13 -19.57 9.02
C LYS A 598 -6.25 -19.28 7.80
N ALA A 599 -6.61 -19.77 6.61
CA ALA A 599 -5.90 -19.46 5.38
C ALA A 599 -6.13 -18.02 4.90
N PHE A 600 -7.24 -17.40 5.31
CA PHE A 600 -7.54 -16.00 5.03
C PHE A 600 -6.65 -15.05 5.84
N CYS A 601 -6.27 -15.45 7.05
CA CYS A 601 -5.25 -14.75 7.82
C CYS A 601 -3.93 -14.64 7.05
N GLY A 602 -3.33 -13.45 7.06
CA GLY A 602 -2.09 -13.20 6.33
C GLY A 602 -2.25 -13.04 4.82
N LYS A 603 -3.47 -12.89 4.31
CA LYS A 603 -3.72 -12.54 2.90
C LYS A 603 -3.90 -11.03 2.68
N GLN A 604 -4.09 -10.22 3.72
CA GLN A 604 -4.29 -8.78 3.56
C GLN A 604 -2.95 -8.04 3.32
N LYS A 605 -2.89 -7.23 2.25
CA LYS A 605 -1.86 -6.21 2.03
C LYS A 605 -2.38 -4.87 2.54
N MET A 606 -1.48 -4.09 3.14
CA MET A 606 -1.76 -2.71 3.54
C MET A 606 -0.61 -1.80 3.12
N GLY A 607 -0.85 -0.50 3.12
CA GLY A 607 0.19 0.49 2.90
C GLY A 607 1.22 0.48 4.04
N ASN A 608 2.44 0.87 3.71
CA ASN A 608 3.53 0.94 4.68
C ASN A 608 3.27 2.01 5.75
N PRO A 609 3.22 1.67 7.06
CA PRO A 609 3.14 2.64 8.14
C PRO A 609 4.47 3.41 8.34
N GLY A 610 5.51 3.06 7.58
CA GLY A 610 6.86 3.62 7.68
C GLY A 610 7.82 2.72 8.45
N GLY A 611 9.12 2.84 8.16
CA GLY A 611 10.18 2.07 8.84
C GLY A 611 10.43 0.67 8.29
N PHE A 612 9.77 0.30 7.19
CA PHE A 612 9.94 -0.98 6.50
C PHE A 612 10.35 -0.78 5.04
N VAL A 613 11.00 -1.81 4.48
CA VAL A 613 11.42 -1.89 3.08
C VAL A 613 11.11 -3.28 2.52
N ASN A 614 10.90 -3.35 1.21
CA ASN A 614 10.68 -4.59 0.47
C ASN A 614 11.90 -4.89 -0.41
N ILE A 615 12.55 -6.02 -0.17
CA ILE A 615 13.71 -6.47 -0.94
C ILE A 615 13.24 -7.49 -1.99
N ASN A 616 13.56 -7.25 -3.26
CA ASN A 616 13.28 -8.19 -4.35
C ASN A 616 14.30 -9.36 -4.28
N VAL A 617 13.80 -10.55 -3.97
CA VAL A 617 14.63 -11.74 -3.77
C VAL A 617 15.28 -12.20 -5.08
N PHE A 618 14.59 -12.06 -6.20
CA PHE A 618 15.16 -12.37 -7.52
C PHE A 618 16.36 -11.45 -7.81
N ALA A 619 16.24 -10.15 -7.55
CA ALA A 619 17.33 -9.20 -7.77
C ALA A 619 18.55 -9.53 -6.89
N VAL A 620 18.34 -9.85 -5.61
CA VAL A 620 19.41 -10.28 -4.70
C VAL A 620 20.12 -11.53 -5.22
N PHE A 621 19.35 -12.54 -5.61
CA PHE A 621 19.90 -13.80 -6.13
C PHE A 621 20.65 -13.59 -7.45
N PHE A 622 20.07 -12.82 -8.38
CA PHE A 622 20.67 -12.51 -9.67
C PHE A 622 22.01 -11.78 -9.50
N ILE A 623 22.06 -10.74 -8.68
CA ILE A 623 23.29 -10.00 -8.38
C ILE A 623 24.32 -10.91 -7.71
N GLY A 624 23.91 -11.63 -6.65
CA GLY A 624 24.80 -12.49 -5.88
C GLY A 624 25.41 -13.61 -6.73
N VAL A 625 24.59 -14.35 -7.47
CA VAL A 625 25.03 -15.46 -8.32
C VAL A 625 25.87 -14.97 -9.49
N THR A 626 25.47 -13.88 -10.16
CA THR A 626 26.25 -13.34 -11.29
C THR A 626 27.61 -12.85 -10.83
N SER A 627 27.68 -12.09 -9.74
CA SER A 627 28.95 -11.62 -9.18
C SER A 627 29.84 -12.77 -8.71
N LEU A 628 29.26 -13.78 -8.06
CA LEU A 628 30.00 -14.97 -7.63
C LEU A 628 30.52 -15.77 -8.83
N LEU A 629 29.68 -16.02 -9.83
CA LEU A 629 30.04 -16.77 -11.03
C LEU A 629 31.17 -16.07 -11.78
N VAL A 630 31.07 -14.76 -12.02
CA VAL A 630 32.13 -13.98 -12.67
C VAL A 630 33.42 -13.99 -11.85
N THR A 631 33.32 -13.88 -10.53
CA THR A 631 34.50 -13.93 -9.65
C THR A 631 35.17 -15.30 -9.69
N LEU A 632 34.39 -16.38 -9.64
CA LEU A 632 34.90 -17.75 -9.75
C LEU A 632 35.50 -17.99 -11.14
N LEU A 633 34.85 -17.50 -12.21
CA LEU A 633 35.39 -17.56 -13.56
C LEU A 633 36.72 -16.85 -13.63
N ASP A 634 36.87 -15.62 -13.12
CA ASP A 634 38.15 -14.90 -13.07
C ASP A 634 39.23 -15.69 -12.32
N LEU A 635 38.92 -16.16 -11.11
CA LEU A 635 39.88 -16.93 -10.29
C LEU A 635 40.28 -18.26 -10.92
N VAL A 636 39.33 -18.95 -11.56
CA VAL A 636 39.54 -20.27 -12.17
C VAL A 636 40.16 -20.16 -13.55
N PHE A 637 39.72 -19.24 -14.41
CA PHE A 637 40.35 -18.99 -15.71
C PHE A 637 41.82 -18.61 -15.52
N LEU A 638 42.11 -17.70 -14.57
CA LEU A 638 43.47 -17.26 -14.33
C LEU A 638 44.36 -18.34 -13.69
N ARG A 639 43.80 -19.33 -12.98
CA ARG A 639 44.59 -20.37 -12.28
C ARG A 639 44.62 -21.74 -12.97
N LEU A 640 43.52 -22.21 -13.55
CA LEU A 640 43.39 -23.59 -14.06
C LEU A 640 43.61 -23.68 -15.58
N ILE A 641 43.18 -22.70 -16.37
CA ILE A 641 43.34 -22.71 -17.85
C ILE A 641 44.70 -22.12 -18.28
N ILE A 642 45.32 -21.33 -17.41
CA ILE A 642 46.63 -20.69 -17.63
C ILE A 642 47.82 -21.61 -17.27
N MET A 643 47.62 -22.61 -16.41
CA MET A 643 48.66 -23.57 -16.01
C MET A 643 48.87 -24.84 -16.86
N PRO A 644 48.28 -25.07 -18.06
CA PRO A 644 48.86 -25.99 -19.01
C PRO A 644 49.97 -25.26 -19.80
N ARG A 645 51.20 -25.65 -19.49
CA ARG A 645 52.45 -25.23 -20.15
C ARG A 645 52.36 -25.44 -21.67
N GLY A 646 52.55 -24.37 -22.45
CA GLY A 646 52.86 -24.49 -23.89
C GLY A 646 52.12 -23.57 -24.87
N SER A 647 51.11 -22.79 -24.46
CA SER A 647 50.48 -21.84 -25.39
C SER A 647 51.40 -20.63 -25.67
N PRO A 648 51.68 -20.29 -26.95
CA PRO A 648 52.47 -19.12 -27.32
C PRO A 648 51.88 -17.79 -26.83
N GLN A 649 50.55 -17.69 -26.69
CA GLN A 649 49.91 -16.46 -26.19
C GLN A 649 50.11 -16.30 -24.69
N MET A 650 50.11 -17.40 -23.94
CA MET A 650 50.33 -17.39 -22.49
C MET A 650 51.78 -17.06 -22.14
N SER A 651 52.75 -17.61 -22.88
CA SER A 651 54.16 -17.22 -22.73
C SER A 651 54.35 -15.72 -22.99
N ARG A 652 53.65 -15.14 -23.97
CA ARG A 652 53.68 -13.68 -24.20
C ARG A 652 53.08 -12.90 -23.05
N TRP A 653 51.94 -13.32 -22.52
CA TRP A 653 51.36 -12.71 -21.32
C TRP A 653 52.37 -12.68 -20.16
N ILE A 654 53.10 -13.77 -19.92
CA ILE A 654 54.14 -13.81 -18.89
C ILE A 654 55.28 -12.84 -19.23
N GLN A 655 55.82 -12.90 -20.45
CA GLN A 655 56.97 -12.11 -20.87
C GLN A 655 56.73 -10.59 -20.95
N GLU A 656 55.47 -10.18 -21.14
CA GLU A 656 55.07 -8.76 -21.13
C GLU A 656 54.75 -8.25 -19.71
N GLY A 657 54.87 -9.09 -18.68
CA GLY A 657 54.72 -8.70 -17.28
C GLY A 657 55.83 -7.73 -16.82
N ILE A 658 55.52 -6.87 -15.86
CA ILE A 658 56.44 -5.79 -15.42
C ILE A 658 57.81 -6.31 -14.96
N PHE A 659 57.85 -7.41 -14.20
CA PHE A 659 59.10 -8.02 -13.72
C PHE A 659 59.89 -8.71 -14.84
N GLN A 660 59.20 -9.21 -15.87
CA GLN A 660 59.84 -9.82 -17.04
C GLN A 660 60.41 -8.76 -17.98
N LEU A 661 59.73 -7.62 -18.13
CA LEU A 661 60.25 -6.44 -18.82
C LEU A 661 61.47 -5.86 -18.10
N GLN A 662 61.42 -5.78 -16.77
CA GLN A 662 62.57 -5.37 -15.95
C GLN A 662 63.76 -6.32 -16.12
N ARG A 663 63.53 -7.65 -16.04
CA ARG A 663 64.58 -8.65 -16.32
C ARG A 663 65.24 -8.40 -17.67
N ARG A 664 64.45 -8.26 -18.73
CA ARG A 664 64.99 -8.07 -20.09
C ARG A 664 65.80 -6.77 -20.22
N ALA A 665 65.44 -5.73 -19.47
CA ALA A 665 66.23 -4.51 -19.41
C ALA A 665 67.61 -4.75 -18.77
N TYR A 666 67.67 -5.51 -17.66
CA TYR A 666 68.94 -5.91 -17.03
C TYR A 666 69.76 -6.85 -17.91
N GLU A 667 69.14 -7.85 -18.53
CA GLU A 667 69.81 -8.76 -19.46
C GLU A 667 70.40 -8.03 -20.67
N ALA A 668 69.72 -6.98 -21.17
CA ALA A 668 70.23 -6.14 -22.24
C ALA A 668 71.50 -5.34 -21.84
N HIS A 669 71.70 -5.10 -20.54
CA HIS A 669 72.92 -4.50 -19.99
C HIS A 669 73.95 -5.56 -19.55
N GLY A 670 73.68 -6.85 -19.78
CA GLY A 670 74.56 -7.93 -19.37
C GLY A 670 74.57 -8.21 -17.86
N GLU A 671 73.55 -7.74 -17.14
CA GLU A 671 73.47 -7.86 -15.68
C GLU A 671 72.54 -8.99 -15.22
N GLY A 672 73.09 -9.82 -14.32
CA GLY A 672 72.37 -10.84 -13.56
C GLY A 672 72.16 -12.18 -14.28
N THR A 673 72.32 -13.27 -13.54
CA THR A 673 71.91 -14.61 -13.97
C THR A 673 70.48 -14.84 -13.51
N TRP A 674 69.54 -14.93 -14.45
CA TRP A 674 68.12 -15.04 -14.17
C TRP A 674 67.61 -16.48 -14.30
N PHE A 675 66.85 -16.91 -13.30
CA PHE A 675 66.17 -18.19 -13.23
C PHE A 675 64.66 -18.00 -13.35
N HIS A 676 63.94 -19.10 -13.60
CA HIS A 676 62.49 -19.12 -13.73
C HIS A 676 61.95 -18.20 -14.85
N LEU A 677 62.63 -18.19 -16.01
CA LEU A 677 62.30 -17.31 -17.14
C LEU A 677 60.86 -17.46 -17.66
N GLU A 678 60.23 -18.62 -17.44
CA GLU A 678 58.83 -18.88 -17.82
C GLU A 678 57.81 -18.60 -16.71
N LYS A 679 58.23 -18.13 -15.54
CA LYS A 679 57.32 -17.75 -14.44
C LYS A 679 57.04 -16.25 -14.47
N GLU A 680 55.96 -15.83 -13.83
CA GLU A 680 55.58 -14.41 -13.76
C GLU A 680 56.64 -13.56 -13.03
N VAL A 681 57.28 -14.14 -12.02
CA VAL A 681 58.37 -13.49 -11.26
C VAL A 681 59.68 -14.23 -11.57
N PRO A 682 60.58 -13.64 -12.37
CA PRO A 682 61.93 -14.15 -12.56
C PRO A 682 62.77 -13.85 -11.31
N MET A 683 63.79 -14.68 -11.04
CA MET A 683 64.58 -14.60 -9.81
C MET A 683 66.08 -14.71 -10.13
N THR A 684 66.93 -13.95 -9.45
CA THR A 684 68.39 -14.10 -9.47
C THR A 684 68.87 -14.96 -8.31
N ASP A 685 70.18 -15.20 -8.22
CA ASP A 685 70.76 -15.72 -6.98
C ASP A 685 70.42 -14.81 -5.78
N ILE A 686 70.16 -15.45 -4.64
CA ILE A 686 69.80 -14.74 -3.40
C ILE A 686 70.99 -13.86 -2.98
N GLY A 687 70.77 -12.55 -2.86
CA GLY A 687 71.79 -11.59 -2.44
C GLY A 687 72.64 -11.01 -3.57
N LEU A 688 72.35 -11.34 -4.84
CA LEU A 688 72.98 -10.68 -5.98
C LEU A 688 72.62 -9.18 -5.99
N LYS A 689 73.63 -8.32 -6.16
CA LYS A 689 73.45 -6.88 -6.32
C LYS A 689 73.36 -6.55 -7.80
N LEU A 690 72.29 -5.87 -8.20
CA LEU A 690 72.11 -5.30 -9.54
C LEU A 690 72.42 -3.80 -9.47
N GLU A 691 73.03 -3.23 -10.49
CA GLU A 691 73.27 -1.79 -10.56
C GLU A 691 71.97 -1.07 -10.95
N GLU A 692 71.94 0.26 -10.81
CA GLU A 692 70.79 1.04 -11.25
C GLU A 692 70.79 1.13 -12.78
N LEU A 693 69.65 0.84 -13.41
CA LEU A 693 69.55 0.94 -14.88
C LEU A 693 69.83 2.37 -15.34
N PRO A 694 70.69 2.56 -16.35
CA PRO A 694 71.05 3.90 -16.82
C PRO A 694 69.84 4.62 -17.42
N LEU A 695 69.79 5.94 -17.23
CA LEU A 695 68.73 6.80 -17.78
C LEU A 695 68.79 6.91 -19.31
N GLU A 696 69.95 6.67 -19.90
CA GLU A 696 70.18 6.70 -21.35
C GLU A 696 70.54 5.29 -21.84
N SER A 697 69.81 4.79 -22.84
CA SER A 697 70.11 3.51 -23.47
C SER A 697 71.14 3.69 -24.58
N SER A 698 72.31 3.05 -24.47
CA SER A 698 73.27 2.94 -25.58
C SER A 698 72.86 1.79 -26.51
N PRO A 699 72.83 1.97 -27.85
CA PRO A 699 72.52 0.87 -28.76
C PRO A 699 73.59 -0.22 -28.64
N VAL A 700 73.15 -1.46 -28.42
CA VAL A 700 74.02 -2.64 -28.37
C VAL A 700 74.77 -2.71 -29.71
N LYS A 701 76.09 -2.56 -29.68
CA LYS A 701 76.94 -2.82 -30.85
C LYS A 701 76.84 -4.30 -31.18
N GLU A 702 76.51 -4.59 -32.43
CA GLU A 702 76.62 -5.90 -33.06
C GLU A 702 78.08 -6.39 -32.95
N SER A 703 78.39 -7.16 -31.91
CA SER A 703 79.70 -7.81 -31.77
C SER A 703 79.53 -9.21 -31.23
N LEU A 704 78.94 -10.11 -32.04
CA LEU A 704 78.99 -11.56 -31.83
C LEU A 704 78.69 -12.26 -33.17
N GLY A 705 79.71 -12.28 -34.03
CA GLY A 705 79.65 -12.89 -35.34
C GLY A 705 81.06 -13.22 -35.84
N LYS A 706 81.84 -13.94 -35.04
CA LYS A 706 83.13 -14.59 -35.39
C LYS A 706 83.64 -15.36 -34.17
N GLU A 707 83.14 -16.59 -33.97
CA GLU A 707 83.80 -17.70 -33.25
C GLU A 707 82.80 -18.82 -32.93
N PHE A 708 82.11 -19.36 -33.94
CA PHE A 708 81.41 -20.66 -33.80
C PHE A 708 81.37 -21.38 -35.16
N SER A 709 82.53 -21.49 -35.81
CA SER A 709 82.72 -22.34 -36.99
C SER A 709 84.13 -22.95 -36.97
N LYS A 710 84.44 -23.72 -35.93
CA LYS A 710 85.49 -24.74 -35.94
C LYS A 710 85.37 -25.60 -34.68
N GLY A 711 84.91 -26.83 -34.87
CA GLY A 711 85.05 -27.87 -33.85
C GLY A 711 83.79 -28.66 -33.55
N VAL A 712 83.26 -29.41 -34.53
CA VAL A 712 82.70 -30.76 -34.28
C VAL A 712 82.85 -31.57 -35.58
N GLU A 713 83.99 -32.25 -35.72
CA GLU A 713 84.10 -33.42 -36.60
C GLU A 713 84.58 -34.59 -35.73
N SER A 714 83.71 -35.61 -35.65
CA SER A 714 83.98 -37.03 -35.38
C SER A 714 84.60 -37.49 -34.04
N GLY A 715 83.83 -38.31 -33.31
CA GLY A 715 84.28 -39.11 -32.16
C GLY A 715 83.20 -40.06 -31.60
N ASN A 716 82.90 -41.12 -32.36
CA ASN A 716 82.24 -42.43 -32.07
C ASN A 716 81.67 -42.74 -30.67
N ALA A 717 80.42 -43.24 -30.64
CA ALA A 717 80.05 -44.67 -30.41
C ALA A 717 78.52 -44.84 -30.48
#